data_AF-A0A6J2H4W7-F1
#
_entry.id   AF-A0A6J2H4W7-F1
#
_cell.length_a   1.000
_cell.length_b   1.000
_cell.length_c   1.000
_cell.angle_alpha   90.00
_cell.angle_beta   90.00
_cell.angle_gamma   90.00
#
_symmetry.space_group_name_H-M   'P 1'
#
loop_
_entity.id
_entity.type
_entity.pdbx_description
1 polymer ?
#
loop_
_entity_poly.entity_id
_entity_poly.type
_entity_poly.pdbx_seq_one_letter_code
_entity_poly.pdbx_strand_id
1 'polypeptide(L)'
;MERCDLGGRRSGSVWARRAGPAAPRGLIVNIIHSVQGYHSKTIRFLNVAFDGSGDSLLAGDRQGNIYLFDLNGNRFNLVQRTMQACTALAFNLHRKTEFLVALADYSVKCFDTETKELVSWMRGHDSSVSSISVHGSGRYAITTSTDTAQLWDLDTFQRIRKLNVHQSVGIQKVFFLPLSNTILSCFKDNSVFAWEFDTLHCKYQLPSPVEGSVLLYKVFAVTRDGRTFVAGGKSNHLHLWCLESKRLIKIIQMPEKVRAVRHLEFLPDSFDGGSNQVLGVLSQDNIMRFINIETCKLLFDIGSPEEGISTAAISPNGRYIASVMENGSLNLYSVQALTQEGNKPPPSMFKVVQDGSKSTSETNKLIMKVTPGRSEGSWKSRGSKIQTRLLKLQGNASLENKENELPGGLNKKRLRALLKGFGEYPAKYRMFVWRSLLQLPENHLAFSSLIDKGTHSAFVNIHNKYPIKSRKLLRVLQRTLSALAHWSAIFAETPYIPLLAFPFVKLFQNNPLICFEVVATVVVNFCQHWFEYFPNPPVNVLSMMESVLAHHDKELLQHLIKYNVTSQVYAWPLLETLLSEVLTREEWLKVFDNIFSNHPSYFLMIVVAYIICSRAPLLQCNQAADFEYFFHHRNNLEITAVIKEAYRLMEATPLDIHPQRMLEDFIPLTKGQYPIFNKYPKFIVDYQAQERERIRQDEMEYLKERQLAHESEAKAEEQKAEDEAWYQKQKLLREAEEQRRKMLLEEEEKLAEQRQRLAAIKRDLKVKELQLLDASRRRFLNYQQDQLQMELKHLDDEIARKASMREQETAAAVQDVEIRRMELESQRQLFEQVTEGNVAKAEQKRIDTDWRLQVLQRLRRDDQDREKCYEELVKLLHDNRVREAELLKAMKETEEKKWEDIIQKEAQLEEEQKAAAAADEHRKQFLDDKINDALELSEKLEREDGYFERPCDLKARRTERGVEVQQVLRSGNICLNDLSAFVQSPHLSLDRRRELARQERELMAEVRRLRQRLISQAKSRHPPAHFPATTWTP
;
A
#
# COMPACT_ATOMS: atom_id res chain seq x y z
N MET A 1 -14.79 -31.73 -37.88
CA MET A 1 -15.74 -31.00 -37.02
C MET A 1 -15.91 -31.85 -35.77
N GLU A 2 -15.31 -31.48 -34.64
CA GLU A 2 -15.50 -32.26 -33.41
C GLU A 2 -16.81 -31.87 -32.73
N ARG A 3 -17.58 -32.87 -32.32
CA ARG A 3 -18.86 -32.75 -31.63
C ARG A 3 -18.72 -33.39 -30.25
N CYS A 4 -18.85 -32.58 -29.21
CA CYS A 4 -18.86 -33.06 -27.83
C CYS A 4 -20.30 -33.17 -27.36
N ASP A 5 -20.72 -34.34 -26.89
CA ASP A 5 -22.00 -34.49 -26.18
C ASP A 5 -21.73 -34.69 -24.69
N LEU A 6 -22.29 -33.81 -23.86
CA LEU A 6 -22.14 -33.87 -22.41
C LEU A 6 -22.89 -35.07 -21.82
N GLY A 7 -24.03 -35.46 -22.42
CA GLY A 7 -24.95 -36.43 -21.84
C GLY A 7 -25.24 -36.14 -20.36
N GLY A 8 -25.38 -37.19 -19.55
CA GLY A 8 -25.48 -37.08 -18.09
C GLY A 8 -24.15 -36.87 -17.35
N ARG A 9 -23.04 -36.57 -18.04
CA ARG A 9 -21.70 -36.55 -17.42
C ARG A 9 -21.49 -35.30 -16.55
N ARG A 10 -20.95 -35.50 -15.34
CA ARG A 10 -20.57 -34.39 -14.43
C ARG A 10 -19.25 -33.73 -14.79
N SER A 11 -18.39 -34.39 -15.57
CA SER A 11 -17.15 -33.84 -16.10
C SER A 11 -16.66 -34.66 -17.31
N GLY A 12 -15.72 -34.10 -18.07
CA GLY A 12 -15.11 -34.74 -19.25
C GLY A 12 -14.14 -33.81 -19.98
N SER A 13 -13.63 -34.22 -21.14
CA SER A 13 -12.86 -33.35 -22.02
C SER A 13 -13.77 -32.58 -22.99
N VAL A 14 -13.36 -31.39 -23.42
CA VAL A 14 -14.17 -30.54 -24.32
C VAL A 14 -14.03 -30.97 -25.78
N TRP A 15 -12.83 -31.38 -26.19
CA TRP A 15 -12.54 -32.00 -27.48
C TRP A 15 -11.64 -33.24 -27.30
N ALA A 16 -11.65 -34.15 -28.28
CA ALA A 16 -10.79 -35.33 -28.32
C ALA A 16 -9.41 -34.98 -28.89
N ARG A 17 -9.36 -34.12 -29.92
CA ARG A 17 -8.12 -33.56 -30.47
C ARG A 17 -8.31 -32.08 -30.75
N ARG A 18 -7.39 -31.22 -30.27
CA ARG A 18 -7.52 -29.77 -30.47
C ARG A 18 -7.50 -29.47 -31.98
N ALA A 19 -8.59 -28.91 -32.50
CA ALA A 19 -8.72 -28.57 -33.91
C ALA A 19 -7.61 -27.59 -34.33
N GLY A 20 -6.91 -27.90 -35.42
CA GLY A 20 -5.87 -27.02 -35.97
C GLY A 20 -6.46 -25.81 -36.73
N PRO A 21 -5.62 -24.82 -37.10
CA PRO A 21 -6.03 -23.58 -37.79
C PRO A 21 -6.52 -23.78 -39.24
N ALA A 22 -6.79 -25.02 -39.65
CA ALA A 22 -7.38 -25.39 -40.94
C ALA A 22 -8.83 -25.92 -40.80
N ALA A 23 -9.45 -25.78 -39.62
CA ALA A 23 -10.87 -26.08 -39.44
C ALA A 23 -11.73 -25.07 -40.24
N PRO A 24 -12.66 -25.53 -41.10
CA PRO A 24 -13.43 -24.65 -41.99
C PRO A 24 -14.30 -23.68 -41.19
N ARG A 25 -14.28 -22.38 -41.54
CA ARG A 25 -14.95 -21.30 -40.80
C ARG A 25 -14.51 -21.18 -39.33
N GLY A 26 -13.30 -21.66 -39.01
CA GLY A 26 -12.67 -21.49 -37.69
C GLY A 26 -13.38 -22.14 -36.50
N LEU A 27 -14.37 -23.02 -36.72
CA LEU A 27 -15.07 -23.74 -35.65
C LEU A 27 -14.14 -24.78 -34.99
N ILE A 28 -13.95 -24.65 -33.68
CA ILE A 28 -13.15 -25.58 -32.87
C ILE A 28 -13.98 -26.81 -32.50
N VAL A 29 -15.14 -26.59 -31.88
CA VAL A 29 -16.02 -27.64 -31.34
C VAL A 29 -17.48 -27.19 -31.32
N ASN A 30 -18.39 -28.14 -31.52
CA ASN A 30 -19.84 -28.00 -31.28
C ASN A 30 -20.21 -28.84 -30.04
N ILE A 31 -20.69 -28.19 -28.98
CA ILE A 31 -21.01 -28.77 -27.69
C ILE A 31 -22.53 -28.91 -27.56
N ILE A 32 -23.00 -30.12 -27.28
CA ILE A 32 -24.42 -30.50 -27.23
C ILE A 32 -24.70 -31.18 -25.88
N HIS A 33 -25.91 -30.99 -25.34
CA HIS A 33 -26.39 -31.67 -24.15
C HIS A 33 -27.61 -32.52 -24.52
N SER A 34 -27.42 -33.81 -24.83
CA SER A 34 -28.54 -34.73 -25.06
C SER A 34 -28.95 -35.45 -23.76
N VAL A 35 -30.25 -35.75 -23.63
CA VAL A 35 -30.75 -36.68 -22.61
C VAL A 35 -31.07 -38.00 -23.28
N GLN A 36 -30.48 -39.09 -22.80
CA GLN A 36 -30.80 -40.43 -23.24
C GLN A 36 -32.18 -40.86 -22.70
N GLY A 37 -33.06 -41.26 -23.61
CA GLY A 37 -34.42 -41.70 -23.36
C GLY A 37 -35.10 -42.04 -24.70
N TYR A 38 -36.36 -42.50 -24.66
CA TYR A 38 -37.10 -42.97 -25.85
C TYR A 38 -37.20 -41.95 -27.00
N HIS A 39 -36.98 -40.66 -26.75
CA HIS A 39 -36.75 -39.64 -27.78
C HIS A 39 -35.55 -38.81 -27.34
N SER A 40 -34.46 -38.81 -28.11
CA SER A 40 -33.28 -37.97 -27.84
C SER A 40 -33.65 -36.50 -28.04
N LYS A 41 -33.79 -35.76 -26.93
CA LYS A 41 -34.09 -34.32 -26.93
C LYS A 41 -32.86 -33.57 -26.44
N THR A 42 -32.36 -32.66 -27.27
CA THR A 42 -31.29 -31.72 -26.89
C THR A 42 -31.83 -30.70 -25.88
N ILE A 43 -31.19 -30.60 -24.72
CA ILE A 43 -31.39 -29.47 -23.80
C ILE A 43 -30.68 -28.26 -24.40
N ARG A 44 -31.38 -27.12 -24.45
CA ARG A 44 -30.80 -25.88 -24.96
C ARG A 44 -29.98 -25.17 -23.91
N PHE A 45 -28.77 -24.75 -24.27
CA PHE A 45 -28.10 -23.63 -23.60
C PHE A 45 -28.92 -22.35 -23.79
N LEU A 46 -28.81 -21.42 -22.83
CA LEU A 46 -29.51 -20.13 -22.85
C LEU A 46 -28.55 -18.95 -22.82
N ASN A 47 -27.53 -19.02 -21.96
CA ASN A 47 -26.59 -17.94 -21.70
C ASN A 47 -25.16 -18.46 -21.57
N VAL A 48 -24.21 -17.62 -21.96
CA VAL A 48 -22.76 -17.88 -21.90
C VAL A 48 -22.05 -16.64 -21.34
N ALA A 49 -21.02 -16.85 -20.53
CA ALA A 49 -20.10 -15.81 -20.09
C ALA A 49 -18.65 -16.33 -20.08
N PHE A 50 -17.69 -15.50 -20.49
CA PHE A 50 -16.25 -15.79 -20.37
C PHE A 50 -15.68 -15.25 -19.05
N ASP A 51 -14.62 -15.90 -18.56
CA ASP A 51 -13.84 -15.42 -17.42
C ASP A 51 -12.99 -14.18 -17.78
N GLY A 52 -12.40 -13.53 -16.76
CA GLY A 52 -11.60 -12.32 -16.95
C GLY A 52 -10.31 -12.51 -17.79
N SER A 53 -9.77 -13.73 -17.86
CA SER A 53 -8.64 -14.08 -18.74
C SER A 53 -9.07 -14.47 -20.16
N GLY A 54 -10.31 -14.94 -20.35
CA GLY A 54 -10.87 -15.41 -21.61
C GLY A 54 -10.45 -16.84 -21.99
N ASP A 55 -10.02 -17.64 -21.01
CA ASP A 55 -9.57 -19.03 -21.19
C ASP A 55 -10.51 -20.06 -20.53
N SER A 56 -11.52 -19.59 -19.78
CA SER A 56 -12.66 -20.40 -19.31
C SER A 56 -13.99 -19.74 -19.66
N LEU A 57 -15.04 -20.56 -19.84
CA LEU A 57 -16.42 -20.08 -20.05
C LEU A 57 -17.42 -20.84 -19.18
N LEU A 58 -18.47 -20.14 -18.75
CA LEU A 58 -19.66 -20.71 -18.13
C LEU A 58 -20.81 -20.73 -19.14
N ALA A 59 -21.53 -21.85 -19.23
CA ALA A 59 -22.78 -21.96 -19.98
C ALA A 59 -23.90 -22.49 -19.08
N GLY A 60 -25.02 -21.77 -19.07
CA GLY A 60 -26.23 -22.15 -18.33
C GLY A 60 -27.27 -22.76 -19.26
N ASP A 61 -27.81 -23.92 -18.90
CA ASP A 61 -28.85 -24.60 -19.67
C ASP A 61 -30.28 -24.28 -19.20
N ARG A 62 -31.28 -24.69 -19.98
CA ARG A 62 -32.70 -24.47 -19.67
C ARG A 62 -33.19 -25.19 -18.40
N GLN A 63 -32.50 -26.22 -17.93
CA GLN A 63 -32.85 -26.94 -16.69
C GLN A 63 -32.16 -26.33 -15.45
N GLY A 64 -31.22 -25.39 -15.64
CA GLY A 64 -30.41 -24.84 -14.56
C GLY A 64 -29.17 -25.67 -14.23
N ASN A 65 -28.71 -26.55 -15.12
CA ASN A 65 -27.35 -27.06 -15.02
C ASN A 65 -26.38 -25.98 -15.51
N ILE A 66 -25.34 -25.71 -14.72
CA ILE A 66 -24.30 -24.72 -15.06
C ILE A 66 -22.98 -25.43 -15.27
N TYR A 67 -22.46 -25.35 -16.49
CA TYR A 67 -21.23 -26.01 -16.91
C TYR A 67 -20.11 -24.97 -17.06
N LEU A 68 -18.97 -25.25 -16.43
CA LEU A 68 -17.70 -24.56 -16.62
C LEU A 68 -16.86 -25.35 -17.64
N PHE A 69 -16.30 -24.67 -18.64
CA PHE A 69 -15.36 -25.23 -19.61
C PHE A 69 -14.04 -24.49 -19.53
N ASP A 70 -12.98 -25.21 -19.15
CA ASP A 70 -11.59 -24.78 -19.24
C ASP A 70 -11.05 -25.14 -20.63
N LEU A 71 -10.70 -24.11 -21.41
CA LEU A 71 -10.22 -24.23 -22.79
C LEU A 71 -8.72 -24.50 -22.88
N ASN A 72 -7.96 -24.28 -21.80
CA ASN A 72 -6.53 -24.55 -21.73
C ASN A 72 -6.27 -25.99 -21.27
N GLY A 73 -6.90 -26.42 -20.17
CA GLY A 73 -6.84 -27.81 -19.69
C GLY A 73 -7.71 -28.79 -20.47
N ASN A 74 -8.54 -28.30 -21.41
CA ASN A 74 -9.48 -29.09 -22.22
C ASN A 74 -10.41 -29.94 -21.34
N ARG A 75 -11.09 -29.30 -20.38
CA ARG A 75 -12.03 -29.98 -19.46
C ARG A 75 -13.34 -29.21 -19.31
N PHE A 76 -14.44 -29.95 -19.20
CA PHE A 76 -15.70 -29.41 -18.71
C PHE A 76 -16.04 -30.01 -17.34
N ASN A 77 -16.72 -29.22 -16.52
CA ASN A 77 -17.25 -29.58 -15.22
C ASN A 77 -18.67 -29.03 -15.08
N LEU A 78 -19.62 -29.89 -14.69
CA LEU A 78 -20.85 -29.43 -14.05
C LEU A 78 -20.46 -28.82 -12.70
N VAL A 79 -20.75 -27.53 -12.52
CA VAL A 79 -20.54 -26.84 -11.25
C VAL A 79 -21.75 -27.09 -10.37
N GLN A 80 -22.91 -26.55 -10.75
CA GLN A 80 -24.11 -26.61 -9.92
C GLN A 80 -25.39 -26.87 -10.71
N ARG A 81 -26.40 -27.41 -10.02
CA ARG A 81 -27.81 -27.49 -10.47
C ARG A 81 -28.66 -26.49 -9.68
N THR A 82 -29.16 -25.46 -10.35
CA THR A 82 -30.06 -24.46 -9.76
C THR A 82 -31.55 -24.83 -9.87
N MET A 83 -31.86 -25.89 -10.64
CA MET A 83 -33.22 -26.36 -10.97
C MET A 83 -34.11 -25.31 -11.69
N GLN A 84 -33.52 -24.22 -12.17
CA GLN A 84 -34.21 -23.11 -12.84
C GLN A 84 -33.35 -22.55 -13.96
N ALA A 85 -33.99 -22.14 -15.06
CA ALA A 85 -33.31 -21.50 -16.18
C ALA A 85 -32.53 -20.24 -15.75
N CYS A 86 -31.26 -20.17 -16.16
CA CYS A 86 -30.38 -19.01 -15.92
C CYS A 86 -30.71 -17.88 -16.91
N THR A 87 -31.14 -16.73 -16.42
CA THR A 87 -31.58 -15.59 -17.24
C THR A 87 -30.44 -14.66 -17.64
N ALA A 88 -29.40 -14.58 -16.81
CA ALA A 88 -28.10 -13.96 -17.11
C ALA A 88 -26.99 -14.63 -16.29
N LEU A 89 -25.75 -14.56 -16.79
CA LEU A 89 -24.54 -15.03 -16.12
C LEU A 89 -23.49 -13.91 -16.10
N ALA A 90 -22.69 -13.83 -15.04
CA ALA A 90 -21.53 -12.94 -15.00
C ALA A 90 -20.35 -13.56 -14.24
N PHE A 91 -19.16 -13.16 -14.67
CA PHE A 91 -17.85 -13.61 -14.19
C PHE A 91 -17.04 -12.41 -13.68
N ASN A 92 -15.78 -12.64 -13.30
CA ASN A 92 -14.79 -11.59 -12.99
C ASN A 92 -15.15 -10.76 -11.74
N LEU A 93 -15.53 -11.47 -10.67
CA LEU A 93 -15.66 -10.93 -9.32
C LEU A 93 -14.27 -10.71 -8.69
N HIS A 94 -14.21 -10.06 -7.53
CA HIS A 94 -12.94 -9.79 -6.82
C HIS A 94 -12.18 -11.09 -6.50
N ARG A 95 -12.93 -12.14 -6.16
CA ARG A 95 -12.47 -13.53 -6.09
C ARG A 95 -12.70 -14.20 -7.45
N LYS A 96 -11.64 -14.69 -8.08
CA LYS A 96 -11.68 -15.21 -9.47
C LYS A 96 -12.42 -16.54 -9.62
N THR A 97 -12.60 -17.28 -8.52
CA THR A 97 -13.34 -18.54 -8.45
C THR A 97 -14.85 -18.33 -8.35
N GLU A 98 -15.31 -17.11 -8.03
CA GLU A 98 -16.74 -16.83 -7.84
C GLU A 98 -17.41 -16.34 -9.14
N PHE A 99 -18.70 -16.65 -9.30
CA PHE A 99 -19.53 -16.22 -10.43
C PHE A 99 -20.98 -15.97 -10.03
N LEU A 100 -21.65 -15.07 -10.75
CA LEU A 100 -23.04 -14.67 -10.51
C LEU A 100 -24.00 -15.30 -11.52
N VAL A 101 -25.14 -15.75 -11.01
CA VAL A 101 -26.21 -16.40 -11.76
C VAL A 101 -27.54 -15.72 -11.45
N ALA A 102 -28.15 -15.07 -12.44
CA ALA A 102 -29.54 -14.64 -12.34
C ALA A 102 -30.47 -15.81 -12.72
N LEU A 103 -31.55 -15.99 -11.96
CA LEU A 103 -32.50 -17.09 -12.12
C LEU A 103 -33.92 -16.59 -12.36
N ALA A 104 -34.76 -17.50 -12.86
CA ALA A 104 -36.17 -17.25 -13.10
C ALA A 104 -36.99 -16.92 -11.82
N ASP A 105 -36.52 -17.31 -10.62
CA ASP A 105 -37.07 -16.90 -9.30
C ASP A 105 -36.72 -15.45 -8.88
N TYR A 106 -36.17 -14.64 -9.80
CA TYR A 106 -35.75 -13.25 -9.61
C TYR A 106 -34.60 -13.07 -8.60
N SER A 107 -34.02 -14.15 -8.08
CA SER A 107 -32.80 -14.10 -7.27
C SER A 107 -31.54 -14.11 -8.14
N VAL A 108 -30.47 -13.52 -7.60
CA VAL A 108 -29.12 -13.61 -8.17
C VAL A 108 -28.25 -14.33 -7.15
N LYS A 109 -27.69 -15.49 -7.52
CA LYS A 109 -26.92 -16.37 -6.64
C LYS A 109 -25.44 -16.29 -6.99
N CYS A 110 -24.58 -16.27 -5.98
CA CYS A 110 -23.13 -16.36 -6.12
C CYS A 110 -22.66 -17.78 -5.78
N PHE A 111 -21.92 -18.40 -6.69
CA PHE A 111 -21.35 -19.73 -6.52
C PHE A 111 -19.85 -19.70 -6.74
N ASP A 112 -19.12 -20.59 -6.10
CA ASP A 112 -17.69 -20.81 -6.33
C ASP A 112 -17.48 -21.98 -7.33
N THR A 113 -16.49 -21.87 -8.22
CA THR A 113 -16.20 -22.89 -9.24
C THR A 113 -15.42 -24.10 -8.71
N GLU A 114 -14.61 -23.90 -7.67
CA GLU A 114 -13.73 -24.94 -7.10
C GLU A 114 -14.47 -25.74 -6.03
N THR A 115 -15.10 -25.07 -5.06
CA THR A 115 -15.90 -25.76 -4.02
C THR A 115 -17.25 -26.24 -4.54
N LYS A 116 -17.80 -25.55 -5.55
CA LYS A 116 -19.15 -25.75 -6.11
C LYS A 116 -20.29 -25.37 -5.17
N GLU A 117 -19.99 -24.70 -4.06
CA GLU A 117 -20.96 -24.31 -3.05
C GLU A 117 -21.61 -22.94 -3.35
N LEU A 118 -22.76 -22.69 -2.71
CA LEU A 118 -23.45 -21.40 -2.74
C LEU A 118 -22.77 -20.46 -1.74
N VAL A 119 -22.00 -19.49 -2.24
CA VAL A 119 -21.32 -18.49 -1.39
C VAL A 119 -22.34 -17.54 -0.77
N SER A 120 -23.29 -17.04 -1.56
CA SER A 120 -24.34 -16.12 -1.10
C SER A 120 -25.46 -15.96 -2.13
N TRP A 121 -26.53 -15.27 -1.78
CA TRP A 121 -27.62 -14.93 -2.69
C TRP A 121 -28.25 -13.57 -2.40
N MET A 122 -28.70 -12.92 -3.47
CA MET A 122 -29.25 -11.57 -3.50
C MET A 122 -30.71 -11.63 -3.98
N ARG A 123 -31.64 -11.01 -3.25
CA ARG A 123 -33.05 -10.80 -3.65
C ARG A 123 -33.45 -9.35 -3.41
N GLY A 124 -34.41 -8.88 -4.21
CA GLY A 124 -34.91 -7.51 -4.15
C GLY A 124 -35.44 -6.97 -5.48
N HIS A 125 -35.25 -7.73 -6.58
CA HIS A 125 -35.94 -7.51 -7.84
C HIS A 125 -37.35 -8.11 -7.80
N ASP A 126 -38.29 -7.32 -8.28
CA ASP A 126 -39.72 -7.66 -8.33
C ASP A 126 -40.10 -8.36 -9.65
N SER A 127 -39.14 -8.51 -10.56
CA SER A 127 -39.26 -9.10 -11.90
C SER A 127 -37.92 -9.69 -12.38
N SER A 128 -37.96 -10.55 -13.39
CA SER A 128 -36.79 -11.27 -13.91
C SER A 128 -35.61 -10.35 -14.25
N VAL A 129 -34.43 -10.67 -13.73
CA VAL A 129 -33.18 -9.98 -14.08
C VAL A 129 -32.80 -10.30 -15.52
N SER A 130 -32.63 -9.26 -16.33
CA SER A 130 -32.32 -9.27 -17.76
C SER A 130 -30.83 -9.16 -18.07
N SER A 131 -30.04 -8.54 -17.19
CA SER A 131 -28.59 -8.47 -17.32
C SER A 131 -27.89 -8.25 -15.97
N ILE A 132 -26.62 -8.67 -15.91
CA ILE A 132 -25.70 -8.42 -14.81
C ILE A 132 -24.47 -7.72 -15.40
N SER A 133 -23.96 -6.69 -14.73
CA SER A 133 -22.71 -6.00 -15.09
C SER A 133 -21.85 -5.88 -13.83
N VAL A 134 -20.64 -6.45 -13.87
CA VAL A 134 -19.66 -6.36 -12.78
C VAL A 134 -18.69 -5.22 -13.06
N HIS A 135 -18.33 -4.47 -12.02
CA HIS A 135 -17.39 -3.36 -12.08
C HIS A 135 -15.95 -3.85 -12.31
N GLY A 136 -15.08 -3.02 -12.89
CA GLY A 136 -13.69 -3.37 -13.19
C GLY A 136 -12.80 -3.73 -11.98
N SER A 137 -13.26 -3.48 -10.75
CA SER A 137 -12.60 -3.93 -9.51
C SER A 137 -13.05 -5.32 -9.01
N GLY A 138 -14.07 -5.91 -9.64
CA GLY A 138 -14.69 -7.17 -9.21
C GLY A 138 -15.57 -7.07 -7.93
N ARG A 139 -15.54 -5.95 -7.21
CA ARG A 139 -16.27 -5.76 -5.94
C ARG A 139 -17.75 -5.39 -6.09
N TYR A 140 -18.13 -4.72 -7.18
CA TYR A 140 -19.50 -4.18 -7.32
C TYR A 140 -20.22 -4.79 -8.51
N ALA A 141 -21.52 -5.06 -8.37
CA ALA A 141 -22.37 -5.52 -9.46
C ALA A 141 -23.64 -4.67 -9.59
N ILE A 142 -24.04 -4.41 -10.83
CA ILE A 142 -25.36 -3.87 -11.19
C ILE A 142 -26.16 -4.97 -11.84
N THR A 143 -27.36 -5.19 -11.32
CA THR A 143 -28.35 -6.13 -11.86
C THR A 143 -29.55 -5.34 -12.38
N THR A 144 -30.05 -5.66 -13.56
CA THR A 144 -31.21 -4.98 -14.15
C THR A 144 -32.39 -5.91 -14.30
N SER A 145 -33.58 -5.48 -13.88
CA SER A 145 -34.85 -6.01 -14.38
C SER A 145 -35.57 -4.95 -15.21
N THR A 146 -36.74 -5.27 -15.75
CA THR A 146 -37.54 -4.36 -16.61
C THR A 146 -37.90 -3.03 -15.95
N ASP A 147 -37.98 -3.05 -14.62
CA ASP A 147 -38.63 -2.01 -13.80
C ASP A 147 -37.64 -1.34 -12.84
N THR A 148 -36.54 -2.03 -12.49
CA THR A 148 -35.57 -1.55 -11.48
C THR A 148 -34.15 -2.00 -11.84
N ALA A 149 -33.16 -1.15 -11.60
CA ALA A 149 -31.75 -1.56 -11.53
C ALA A 149 -31.29 -1.51 -10.07
N GLN A 150 -30.43 -2.45 -9.65
CA GLN A 150 -29.97 -2.55 -8.25
C GLN A 150 -28.46 -2.71 -8.22
N LEU A 151 -27.83 -1.96 -7.32
CA LEU A 151 -26.38 -1.92 -7.13
C LEU A 151 -26.04 -2.68 -5.85
N TRP A 152 -25.09 -3.61 -5.95
CA TRP A 152 -24.69 -4.54 -4.91
C TRP A 152 -23.19 -4.40 -4.61
N ASP A 153 -22.84 -4.52 -3.34
CA ASP A 153 -21.49 -4.83 -2.90
C ASP A 153 -21.35 -6.36 -2.86
N LEU A 154 -20.33 -6.91 -3.51
CA LEU A 154 -20.10 -8.35 -3.59
C LEU A 154 -19.24 -8.87 -2.44
N ASP A 155 -18.51 -7.99 -1.74
CA ASP A 155 -17.77 -8.39 -0.53
C ASP A 155 -18.73 -8.71 0.64
N THR A 156 -19.93 -8.12 0.63
CA THR A 156 -20.99 -8.32 1.65
C THR A 156 -22.28 -8.95 1.10
N PHE A 157 -22.42 -9.02 -0.22
CA PHE A 157 -23.65 -9.37 -0.95
C PHE A 157 -24.88 -8.52 -0.61
N GLN A 158 -24.68 -7.31 -0.06
CA GLN A 158 -25.76 -6.40 0.31
C GLN A 158 -26.08 -5.39 -0.81
N ARG A 159 -27.35 -4.97 -0.88
CA ARG A 159 -27.80 -3.94 -1.82
C ARG A 159 -27.43 -2.56 -1.31
N ILE A 160 -26.50 -1.89 -2.00
CA ILE A 160 -26.12 -0.50 -1.74
C ILE A 160 -27.30 0.44 -2.08
N ARG A 161 -27.85 0.34 -3.29
CA ARG A 161 -28.90 1.25 -3.82
C ARG A 161 -29.87 0.53 -4.76
N LYS A 162 -31.14 0.96 -4.76
CA LYS A 162 -32.16 0.62 -5.78
C LYS A 162 -32.36 1.83 -6.68
N LEU A 163 -31.96 1.73 -7.95
CA LEU A 163 -32.05 2.77 -8.97
C LEU A 163 -33.46 2.74 -9.60
N ASN A 164 -34.38 3.48 -8.99
CA ASN A 164 -35.73 3.72 -9.50
C ASN A 164 -35.75 4.99 -10.38
N VAL A 165 -35.23 4.91 -11.61
CA VAL A 165 -35.20 6.08 -12.51
C VAL A 165 -36.53 6.23 -13.24
N HIS A 166 -37.47 6.92 -12.57
CA HIS A 166 -38.82 7.28 -13.02
C HIS A 166 -39.80 6.13 -13.32
N GLN A 167 -40.97 6.17 -12.68
CA GLN A 167 -42.06 5.18 -12.89
C GLN A 167 -42.65 5.20 -14.31
N SER A 168 -42.42 6.26 -15.09
CA SER A 168 -42.97 6.46 -16.42
C SER A 168 -42.14 5.90 -17.58
N VAL A 169 -40.86 5.56 -17.38
CA VAL A 169 -39.96 5.11 -18.46
C VAL A 169 -39.15 3.89 -18.01
N GLY A 170 -39.55 2.71 -18.48
CA GLY A 170 -38.85 1.48 -18.11
C GLY A 170 -37.41 1.41 -18.62
N ILE A 171 -36.56 0.73 -17.84
CA ILE A 171 -35.15 0.49 -18.13
C ILE A 171 -35.01 -0.58 -19.24
N GLN A 172 -33.97 -0.46 -20.08
CA GLN A 172 -33.54 -1.53 -20.99
C GLN A 172 -32.30 -2.25 -20.46
N LYS A 173 -31.24 -1.48 -20.15
CA LYS A 173 -29.95 -1.99 -19.67
C LYS A 173 -29.22 -0.92 -18.85
N VAL A 174 -28.52 -1.32 -17.81
CA VAL A 174 -27.66 -0.47 -16.97
C VAL A 174 -26.38 -1.24 -16.74
N PHE A 175 -25.22 -0.61 -16.95
CA PHE A 175 -23.94 -1.29 -16.88
C PHE A 175 -22.80 -0.32 -16.53
N PHE A 176 -21.71 -0.85 -15.98
CA PHE A 176 -20.50 -0.10 -15.70
C PHE A 176 -19.71 0.21 -16.96
N LEU A 177 -19.19 1.44 -17.07
CA LEU A 177 -18.20 1.76 -18.08
C LEU A 177 -16.84 1.16 -17.71
N PRO A 178 -16.20 0.37 -18.61
CA PRO A 178 -14.86 -0.15 -18.38
C PRO A 178 -13.88 0.94 -17.98
N LEU A 179 -13.03 0.64 -16.99
CA LEU A 179 -11.96 1.51 -16.49
C LEU A 179 -12.40 2.90 -15.93
N SER A 180 -13.68 3.10 -15.60
CA SER A 180 -14.14 4.37 -15.00
C SER A 180 -15.25 4.22 -13.95
N ASN A 181 -15.28 5.11 -12.96
CA ASN A 181 -16.34 5.25 -11.96
C ASN A 181 -17.62 5.88 -12.54
N THR A 182 -18.12 5.33 -13.64
CA THR A 182 -19.32 5.83 -14.34
C THR A 182 -20.23 4.67 -14.75
N ILE A 183 -21.53 4.84 -14.52
CA ILE A 183 -22.60 3.90 -14.88
C ILE A 183 -23.35 4.50 -16.08
N LEU A 184 -23.59 3.72 -17.13
CA LEU A 184 -24.55 4.09 -18.17
C LEU A 184 -25.89 3.39 -17.93
N SER A 185 -26.98 4.16 -17.95
CA SER A 185 -28.35 3.65 -17.96
C SER A 185 -29.06 4.01 -19.26
N CYS A 186 -29.60 3.00 -19.94
CA CYS A 186 -30.28 3.11 -21.23
C CYS A 186 -31.77 2.78 -21.08
N PHE A 187 -32.64 3.63 -21.62
CA PHE A 187 -34.09 3.63 -21.37
C PHE A 187 -34.92 3.31 -22.62
N LYS A 188 -36.21 2.99 -22.42
CA LYS A 188 -37.17 2.66 -23.50
C LYS A 188 -37.57 3.86 -24.39
N ASP A 189 -37.37 5.09 -23.92
CA ASP A 189 -37.54 6.35 -24.67
C ASP A 189 -36.33 6.67 -25.57
N ASN A 190 -35.27 5.85 -25.51
CA ASN A 190 -33.97 6.00 -26.16
C ASN A 190 -33.01 7.00 -25.49
N SER A 191 -33.38 7.58 -24.34
CA SER A 191 -32.45 8.35 -23.52
C SER A 191 -31.35 7.47 -22.94
N VAL A 192 -30.14 8.01 -22.88
CA VAL A 192 -28.99 7.39 -22.23
C VAL A 192 -28.36 8.41 -21.29
N PHE A 193 -28.31 8.06 -20.00
CA PHE A 193 -27.74 8.90 -18.94
C PHE A 193 -26.48 8.26 -18.37
N ALA A 194 -25.47 9.09 -18.12
CA ALA A 194 -24.24 8.72 -17.44
C ALA A 194 -24.28 9.22 -16.00
N TRP A 195 -24.11 8.32 -15.03
CA TRP A 195 -24.11 8.59 -13.60
C TRP A 195 -22.72 8.34 -13.02
N GLU A 196 -22.28 9.15 -12.08
CA GLU A 196 -21.11 8.82 -11.27
C GLU A 196 -21.41 7.63 -10.37
N PHE A 197 -20.47 6.68 -10.25
CA PHE A 197 -20.68 5.49 -9.42
C PHE A 197 -20.83 5.84 -7.93
N ASP A 198 -19.91 6.65 -7.40
CA ASP A 198 -19.78 6.87 -5.95
C ASP A 198 -20.90 7.76 -5.37
N THR A 199 -21.32 8.78 -6.13
CA THR A 199 -22.34 9.75 -5.69
C THR A 199 -23.74 9.43 -6.25
N LEU A 200 -23.83 8.68 -7.36
CA LEU A 200 -25.04 8.50 -8.18
C LEU A 200 -25.66 9.81 -8.68
N HIS A 201 -24.86 10.86 -8.85
CA HIS A 201 -25.27 12.07 -9.57
C HIS A 201 -25.16 11.87 -11.09
N CYS A 202 -26.12 12.43 -11.83
CA CYS A 202 -26.09 12.46 -13.30
C CYS A 202 -24.97 13.39 -13.78
N LYS A 203 -23.96 12.84 -14.47
CA LYS A 203 -22.83 13.58 -15.06
C LYS A 203 -23.16 14.19 -16.42
N TYR A 204 -23.98 13.51 -17.23
CA TYR A 204 -24.50 14.01 -18.50
C TYR A 204 -25.56 13.06 -19.08
N GLN A 205 -26.45 13.59 -19.91
CA GLN A 205 -27.25 12.85 -20.87
C GLN A 205 -26.51 12.81 -22.21
N LEU A 206 -26.58 11.71 -22.97
CA LEU A 206 -26.11 11.69 -24.36
C LEU A 206 -27.16 12.35 -25.26
N PRO A 207 -26.75 13.12 -26.29
CA PRO A 207 -27.69 13.78 -27.19
C PRO A 207 -28.48 12.74 -28.00
N SER A 208 -29.80 12.92 -28.07
CA SER A 208 -30.64 12.18 -29.02
C SER A 208 -30.19 12.47 -30.45
N PRO A 209 -30.00 11.46 -31.30
CA PRO A 209 -29.38 11.66 -32.61
C PRO A 209 -30.35 12.16 -33.69
N VAL A 210 -31.68 12.08 -33.46
CA VAL A 210 -32.73 12.56 -34.38
C VAL A 210 -33.96 12.97 -33.58
N GLU A 211 -34.48 14.18 -33.81
CA GLU A 211 -35.81 14.57 -33.35
C GLU A 211 -36.89 14.01 -34.30
N GLY A 212 -37.89 13.31 -33.75
CA GLY A 212 -39.04 12.78 -34.51
C GLY A 212 -38.96 11.32 -34.98
N SER A 213 -37.81 10.63 -34.87
CA SER A 213 -37.70 9.19 -35.17
C SER A 213 -37.63 8.33 -33.91
N VAL A 214 -38.55 7.37 -33.77
CA VAL A 214 -38.62 6.48 -32.59
C VAL A 214 -37.59 5.34 -32.71
N LEU A 215 -36.32 5.67 -32.50
CA LEU A 215 -35.15 4.80 -32.65
C LEU A 215 -35.01 3.74 -31.53
N LEU A 216 -36.05 2.89 -31.35
CA LEU A 216 -36.21 1.94 -30.25
C LEU A 216 -34.98 1.04 -30.01
N TYR A 217 -34.09 1.50 -29.13
CA TYR A 217 -32.89 0.78 -28.74
C TYR A 217 -33.21 -0.40 -27.82
N LYS A 218 -32.41 -1.45 -27.97
CA LYS A 218 -32.46 -2.69 -27.18
C LYS A 218 -31.08 -3.24 -26.84
N VAL A 219 -30.09 -2.97 -27.69
CA VAL A 219 -28.74 -3.55 -27.61
C VAL A 219 -27.71 -2.44 -27.48
N PHE A 220 -26.76 -2.66 -26.57
CA PHE A 220 -25.81 -1.65 -26.12
C PHE A 220 -24.47 -2.32 -25.83
N ALA A 221 -23.41 -1.76 -26.40
CA ALA A 221 -22.03 -2.20 -26.25
C ALA A 221 -21.09 -0.99 -26.07
N VAL A 222 -19.95 -1.19 -25.39
CA VAL A 222 -18.90 -0.17 -25.23
C VAL A 222 -17.52 -0.81 -25.45
N THR A 223 -16.59 -0.04 -25.98
CA THR A 223 -15.17 -0.38 -26.05
C THR A 223 -14.57 -0.62 -24.66
N ARG A 224 -13.52 -1.43 -24.57
CA ARG A 224 -12.87 -1.79 -23.29
C ARG A 224 -12.10 -0.62 -22.66
N ASP A 225 -11.81 0.43 -23.43
CA ASP A 225 -11.26 1.70 -22.96
C ASP A 225 -12.33 2.67 -22.40
N GLY A 226 -13.61 2.33 -22.47
CA GLY A 226 -14.72 3.14 -21.97
C GLY A 226 -15.03 4.39 -22.81
N ARG A 227 -14.48 4.53 -24.03
CA ARG A 227 -14.58 5.76 -24.84
C ARG A 227 -15.71 5.79 -25.86
N THR A 228 -16.02 4.66 -26.50
CA THR A 228 -17.01 4.60 -27.59
C THR A 228 -18.20 3.74 -27.17
N PHE A 229 -19.39 4.36 -27.14
CA PHE A 229 -20.67 3.69 -26.88
C PHE A 229 -21.43 3.47 -28.18
N VAL A 230 -22.02 2.28 -28.33
CA VAL A 230 -22.82 1.90 -29.50
C VAL A 230 -24.20 1.44 -29.03
N ALA A 231 -25.25 2.01 -29.65
CA ALA A 231 -26.63 1.58 -29.47
C ALA A 231 -27.25 1.10 -30.80
N GLY A 232 -28.13 0.11 -30.69
CA GLY A 232 -28.94 -0.42 -31.78
C GLY A 232 -30.21 -1.08 -31.25
N GLY A 233 -31.05 -1.62 -32.12
CA GLY A 233 -32.28 -2.29 -31.72
C GLY A 233 -33.21 -2.60 -32.87
N LYS A 234 -34.39 -1.98 -32.89
CA LYS A 234 -35.39 -2.20 -33.96
C LYS A 234 -35.05 -1.51 -35.29
N SER A 235 -34.05 -0.63 -35.33
CA SER A 235 -33.53 0.02 -36.53
C SER A 235 -32.43 -0.80 -37.21
N ASN A 236 -32.27 -0.59 -38.52
CA ASN A 236 -31.10 -0.99 -39.30
C ASN A 236 -29.90 -0.05 -39.10
N HIS A 237 -30.05 1.03 -38.32
CA HIS A 237 -29.00 2.00 -38.01
C HIS A 237 -28.40 1.73 -36.63
N LEU A 238 -27.07 1.64 -36.58
CA LEU A 238 -26.27 1.65 -35.36
C LEU A 238 -25.74 3.07 -35.13
N HIS A 239 -25.92 3.58 -33.92
CA HIS A 239 -25.48 4.92 -33.52
C HIS A 239 -24.27 4.80 -32.60
N LEU A 240 -23.22 5.60 -32.87
CA LEU A 240 -21.95 5.55 -32.15
C LEU A 240 -21.61 6.91 -31.56
N TRP A 241 -21.44 6.98 -30.24
CA TRP A 241 -21.08 8.19 -29.51
C TRP A 241 -19.69 8.08 -28.90
N CYS A 242 -18.96 9.20 -28.87
CA CYS A 242 -17.79 9.38 -28.03
C CYS A 242 -18.27 9.87 -26.65
N LEU A 243 -17.94 9.11 -25.60
CA LEU A 243 -18.30 9.43 -24.22
C LEU A 243 -17.42 10.56 -23.65
N GLU A 244 -16.19 10.69 -24.15
CA GLU A 244 -15.25 11.75 -23.76
C GLU A 244 -15.69 13.12 -24.30
N SER A 245 -16.07 13.21 -25.59
CA SER A 245 -16.57 14.46 -26.20
C SER A 245 -18.09 14.63 -26.14
N LYS A 246 -18.81 13.64 -25.60
CA LYS A 246 -20.29 13.59 -25.42
C LYS A 246 -21.10 13.80 -26.71
N ARG A 247 -20.53 13.44 -27.87
CA ARG A 247 -21.11 13.67 -29.20
C ARG A 247 -21.29 12.36 -29.96
N LEU A 248 -22.33 12.31 -30.81
CA LEU A 248 -22.46 11.29 -31.84
C LEU A 248 -21.30 11.44 -32.84
N ILE A 249 -20.53 10.37 -33.05
CA ILE A 249 -19.42 10.32 -34.02
C ILE A 249 -19.94 9.92 -35.39
N LYS A 250 -20.80 8.89 -35.42
CA LYS A 250 -21.11 8.14 -36.65
C LYS A 250 -22.45 7.42 -36.53
N ILE A 251 -23.14 7.28 -37.66
CA ILE A 251 -24.26 6.36 -37.83
C ILE A 251 -23.81 5.34 -38.87
N ILE A 252 -23.88 4.04 -38.53
CA ILE A 252 -23.58 2.94 -39.45
C ILE A 252 -24.91 2.33 -39.88
N GLN A 253 -25.23 2.44 -41.17
CA GLN A 253 -26.39 1.77 -41.76
C GLN A 253 -26.02 0.33 -42.12
N MET A 254 -26.76 -0.63 -41.59
CA MET A 254 -26.66 -2.04 -41.95
C MET A 254 -27.31 -2.28 -43.34
N PRO A 255 -26.90 -3.34 -44.07
CA PRO A 255 -27.52 -3.70 -45.35
C PRO A 255 -29.03 -3.91 -45.21
N GLU A 256 -29.82 -3.57 -46.23
CA GLU A 256 -31.31 -3.53 -46.18
C GLU A 256 -31.99 -4.84 -45.75
N LYS A 257 -31.31 -5.99 -45.89
CA LYS A 257 -31.76 -7.29 -45.40
C LYS A 257 -31.79 -7.37 -43.86
N VAL A 258 -30.97 -6.57 -43.18
CA VAL A 258 -30.89 -6.44 -41.72
C VAL A 258 -31.84 -5.34 -41.27
N ARG A 259 -33.05 -5.72 -40.85
CA ARG A 259 -34.05 -4.76 -40.33
C ARG A 259 -33.86 -4.42 -38.86
N ALA A 260 -33.30 -5.33 -38.07
CA ALA A 260 -33.10 -5.17 -36.64
C ALA A 260 -31.86 -5.94 -36.14
N VAL A 261 -31.34 -5.53 -34.98
CA VAL A 261 -30.15 -6.08 -34.32
C VAL A 261 -30.55 -6.70 -32.97
N ARG A 262 -30.13 -7.94 -32.74
CA ARG A 262 -30.45 -8.77 -31.56
C ARG A 262 -29.37 -8.75 -30.47
N HIS A 263 -28.09 -8.60 -30.84
CA HIS A 263 -26.96 -8.48 -29.90
C HIS A 263 -25.86 -7.61 -30.50
N LEU A 264 -25.07 -6.95 -29.64
CA LEU A 264 -23.92 -6.12 -29.99
C LEU A 264 -22.79 -6.42 -29.01
N GLU A 265 -21.60 -6.69 -29.54
CA GLU A 265 -20.43 -6.97 -28.71
C GLU A 265 -19.14 -6.58 -29.44
N PHE A 266 -18.19 -6.00 -28.71
CA PHE A 266 -16.91 -5.62 -29.27
C PHE A 266 -15.94 -6.80 -29.28
N LEU A 267 -15.23 -7.00 -30.40
CA LEU A 267 -14.11 -7.92 -30.48
C LEU A 267 -12.83 -7.15 -30.07
N PRO A 268 -12.21 -7.44 -28.91
CA PRO A 268 -10.97 -6.79 -28.52
C PRO A 268 -9.78 -7.38 -29.29
N ASP A 269 -8.88 -6.53 -29.79
CA ASP A 269 -7.54 -6.96 -30.19
C ASP A 269 -6.60 -6.90 -28.98
N SER A 270 -5.68 -7.86 -28.87
CA SER A 270 -4.61 -7.83 -27.86
C SER A 270 -3.68 -6.62 -28.01
N PHE A 271 -3.66 -5.97 -29.18
CA PHE A 271 -2.78 -4.84 -29.50
C PHE A 271 -3.45 -3.45 -29.49
N ASP A 272 -4.79 -3.36 -29.43
CA ASP A 272 -5.52 -2.08 -29.59
C ASP A 272 -5.67 -1.25 -28.30
N GLY A 273 -5.23 -1.79 -27.15
CA GLY A 273 -5.27 -1.12 -25.85
C GLY A 273 -6.67 -1.03 -25.21
N GLY A 274 -7.67 -1.70 -25.78
CA GLY A 274 -9.07 -1.65 -25.39
C GLY A 274 -9.95 -0.74 -26.27
N SER A 275 -9.38 -0.12 -27.31
CA SER A 275 -10.12 0.74 -28.25
C SER A 275 -11.03 -0.05 -29.20
N ASN A 276 -10.86 -1.38 -29.28
CA ASN A 276 -11.74 -2.36 -29.93
C ASN A 276 -12.33 -1.86 -31.26
N GLN A 277 -11.51 -1.75 -32.32
CA GLN A 277 -11.96 -1.23 -33.62
C GLN A 277 -13.05 -2.09 -34.32
N VAL A 278 -13.31 -3.32 -33.85
CA VAL A 278 -14.20 -4.28 -34.50
C VAL A 278 -15.43 -4.55 -33.64
N LEU A 279 -16.61 -4.36 -34.24
CA LEU A 279 -17.92 -4.59 -33.63
C LEU A 279 -18.56 -5.84 -34.24
N GLY A 280 -18.88 -6.81 -33.39
CA GLY A 280 -19.76 -7.93 -33.71
C GLY A 280 -21.23 -7.50 -33.61
N VAL A 281 -21.98 -7.70 -34.69
CA VAL A 281 -23.39 -7.31 -34.84
C VAL A 281 -24.22 -8.55 -35.17
N LEU A 282 -25.02 -9.04 -34.22
CA LEU A 282 -25.95 -10.15 -34.45
C LEU A 282 -27.28 -9.58 -34.95
N SER A 283 -27.61 -9.85 -36.20
CA SER A 283 -28.82 -9.32 -36.85
C SER A 283 -30.02 -10.29 -36.78
N GLN A 284 -31.19 -9.81 -37.19
CA GLN A 284 -32.45 -10.58 -37.20
C GLN A 284 -32.34 -11.92 -37.96
N ASP A 285 -31.46 -12.01 -38.95
CA ASP A 285 -31.16 -13.18 -39.79
C ASP A 285 -30.23 -14.21 -39.12
N ASN A 286 -30.01 -14.10 -37.81
CA ASN A 286 -29.26 -15.04 -36.97
C ASN A 286 -27.77 -15.19 -37.32
N ILE A 287 -27.21 -14.26 -38.11
CA ILE A 287 -25.80 -14.20 -38.48
C ILE A 287 -25.10 -13.09 -37.69
N MET A 288 -23.94 -13.41 -37.11
CA MET A 288 -23.09 -12.48 -36.35
C MET A 288 -22.01 -11.90 -37.27
N ARG A 289 -22.10 -10.60 -37.57
CA ARG A 289 -21.24 -9.91 -38.54
C ARG A 289 -20.20 -9.03 -37.86
N PHE A 290 -18.92 -9.21 -38.19
CA PHE A 290 -17.83 -8.45 -37.60
C PHE A 290 -17.41 -7.30 -38.51
N ILE A 291 -17.70 -6.07 -38.08
CA ILE A 291 -17.53 -4.84 -38.85
C ILE A 291 -16.47 -3.96 -38.19
N ASN A 292 -15.47 -3.52 -38.94
CA ASN A 292 -14.52 -2.51 -38.47
C ASN A 292 -15.20 -1.13 -38.51
N ILE A 293 -15.24 -0.44 -37.36
CA ILE A 293 -16.01 0.80 -37.15
C ILE A 293 -15.45 1.97 -37.96
N GLU A 294 -14.13 2.11 -38.02
CA GLU A 294 -13.46 3.21 -38.73
C GLU A 294 -13.75 3.15 -40.23
N THR A 295 -13.57 1.97 -40.83
CA THR A 295 -13.72 1.74 -42.27
C THR A 295 -15.14 1.39 -42.72
N CYS A 296 -16.04 1.06 -41.79
CA CYS A 296 -17.37 0.47 -42.04
C CYS A 296 -17.36 -0.81 -42.90
N LYS A 297 -16.26 -1.56 -42.94
CA LYS A 297 -16.15 -2.79 -43.72
C LYS A 297 -16.45 -4.02 -42.87
N LEU A 298 -17.24 -4.93 -43.42
CA LEU A 298 -17.36 -6.31 -42.95
C LEU A 298 -15.98 -6.99 -43.10
N LEU A 299 -15.51 -7.65 -42.05
CA LEU A 299 -14.28 -8.44 -42.04
C LEU A 299 -14.58 -9.92 -42.27
N PHE A 300 -15.53 -10.46 -41.51
CA PHE A 300 -16.03 -11.84 -41.60
C PHE A 300 -17.40 -11.93 -40.91
N ASP A 301 -18.12 -13.02 -41.15
CA ASP A 301 -19.38 -13.36 -40.49
C ASP A 301 -19.41 -14.81 -39.97
N ILE A 302 -20.20 -15.05 -38.92
CA ILE A 302 -20.34 -16.33 -38.24
C ILE A 302 -21.83 -16.73 -38.18
N GLY A 303 -22.10 -18.01 -38.37
CA GLY A 303 -23.45 -18.60 -38.41
C GLY A 303 -23.90 -18.92 -39.83
N SER A 304 -25.14 -19.39 -39.97
CA SER A 304 -25.80 -19.57 -41.26
C SER A 304 -27.33 -19.47 -41.10
N PRO A 305 -28.11 -19.37 -42.18
CA PRO A 305 -29.57 -19.34 -42.08
C PRO A 305 -30.18 -20.59 -41.45
N GLU A 306 -29.51 -21.75 -41.52
CA GLU A 306 -29.97 -23.02 -40.93
C GLU A 306 -29.37 -23.27 -39.54
N GLU A 307 -28.09 -22.94 -39.34
CA GLU A 307 -27.45 -22.88 -38.02
C GLU A 307 -27.44 -21.44 -37.49
N GLY A 308 -28.62 -20.96 -37.08
CA GLY A 308 -28.80 -19.61 -36.56
C GLY A 308 -28.28 -19.43 -35.12
N ILE A 309 -27.62 -18.29 -34.86
CA ILE A 309 -27.15 -17.88 -33.53
C ILE A 309 -28.26 -17.17 -32.75
N SER A 310 -28.50 -17.57 -31.50
CA SER A 310 -29.45 -16.92 -30.59
C SER A 310 -28.79 -15.88 -29.68
N THR A 311 -27.58 -16.17 -29.19
CA THR A 311 -26.73 -15.22 -28.44
C THR A 311 -25.26 -15.59 -28.63
N ALA A 312 -24.36 -14.61 -28.44
CA ALA A 312 -22.92 -14.80 -28.51
C ALA A 312 -22.24 -14.13 -27.31
N ALA A 313 -21.04 -14.61 -27.00
CA ALA A 313 -20.11 -14.01 -26.06
C ALA A 313 -18.70 -14.05 -26.67
N ILE A 314 -17.90 -13.01 -26.43
CA ILE A 314 -16.53 -12.89 -26.93
C ILE A 314 -15.57 -12.95 -25.73
N SER A 315 -14.50 -13.73 -25.87
CA SER A 315 -13.44 -13.80 -24.85
C SER A 315 -12.76 -12.43 -24.64
N PRO A 316 -12.53 -11.99 -23.38
CA PRO A 316 -11.81 -10.74 -23.09
C PRO A 316 -10.36 -10.67 -23.60
N ASN A 317 -9.82 -11.74 -24.18
CA ASN A 317 -8.50 -11.79 -24.82
C ASN A 317 -8.58 -11.81 -26.38
N GLY A 318 -9.78 -11.84 -26.96
CA GLY A 318 -9.99 -11.84 -28.41
C GLY A 318 -9.61 -13.14 -29.13
N ARG A 319 -9.31 -14.24 -28.42
CA ARG A 319 -8.88 -15.51 -29.03
C ARG A 319 -10.05 -16.40 -29.45
N TYR A 320 -11.14 -16.36 -28.68
CA TYR A 320 -12.32 -17.21 -28.85
C TYR A 320 -13.64 -16.41 -28.93
N ILE A 321 -14.60 -16.97 -29.67
CA ILE A 321 -16.01 -16.55 -29.67
C ILE A 321 -16.85 -17.78 -29.37
N ALA A 322 -17.79 -17.67 -28.42
CA ALA A 322 -18.75 -18.71 -28.10
C ALA A 322 -20.15 -18.25 -28.53
N SER A 323 -20.89 -19.10 -29.25
CA SER A 323 -22.27 -18.79 -29.67
C SER A 323 -23.23 -19.91 -29.29
N VAL A 324 -24.35 -19.54 -28.68
CA VAL A 324 -25.50 -20.42 -28.50
C VAL A 324 -26.30 -20.42 -29.79
N MET A 325 -26.65 -21.61 -30.28
CA MET A 325 -27.39 -21.82 -31.52
C MET A 325 -28.88 -22.00 -31.21
N GLU A 326 -29.78 -21.62 -32.12
CA GLU A 326 -31.24 -21.78 -31.91
C GLU A 326 -31.69 -23.24 -31.75
N ASN A 327 -30.90 -24.20 -32.25
CA ASN A 327 -31.09 -25.63 -32.01
C ASN A 327 -30.79 -26.06 -30.55
N GLY A 328 -30.07 -25.24 -29.78
CA GLY A 328 -29.68 -25.45 -28.39
C GLY A 328 -28.21 -25.75 -28.14
N SER A 329 -27.39 -25.96 -29.17
CA SER A 329 -25.96 -26.24 -29.03
C SER A 329 -25.12 -25.00 -28.72
N LEU A 330 -23.89 -25.23 -28.30
CA LEU A 330 -22.88 -24.21 -28.03
C LEU A 330 -21.68 -24.43 -28.96
N ASN A 331 -21.51 -23.54 -29.93
CA ASN A 331 -20.38 -23.56 -30.86
C ASN A 331 -19.25 -22.65 -30.33
N LEU A 332 -18.00 -23.12 -30.41
CA LEU A 332 -16.81 -22.36 -30.03
C LEU A 332 -15.91 -22.16 -31.26
N TYR A 333 -15.61 -20.90 -31.62
CA TYR A 333 -14.80 -20.52 -32.77
C TYR A 333 -13.46 -19.90 -32.33
N SER A 334 -12.43 -20.08 -33.16
CA SER A 334 -11.15 -19.36 -33.04
C SER A 334 -11.16 -18.11 -33.92
N VAL A 335 -10.94 -16.95 -33.31
CA VAL A 335 -10.81 -15.67 -34.02
C VAL A 335 -9.60 -15.67 -34.96
N GLN A 336 -8.51 -16.34 -34.56
CA GLN A 336 -7.30 -16.48 -35.37
C GLN A 336 -7.56 -17.28 -36.66
N ALA A 337 -8.38 -18.32 -36.62
CA ALA A 337 -8.75 -19.08 -37.82
C ALA A 337 -9.68 -18.25 -38.73
N LEU A 338 -10.71 -17.62 -38.17
CA LEU A 338 -11.66 -16.75 -38.88
C LEU A 338 -10.97 -15.59 -39.61
N THR A 339 -9.95 -14.97 -38.98
CA THR A 339 -9.21 -13.86 -39.59
C THR A 339 -8.13 -14.30 -40.59
N GLN A 340 -7.63 -15.54 -40.50
CA GLN A 340 -6.67 -16.09 -41.46
C GLN A 340 -7.31 -16.57 -42.76
N GLU A 341 -8.57 -17.01 -42.75
CA GLU A 341 -9.28 -17.40 -43.98
C GLU A 341 -9.40 -16.23 -44.98
N GLY A 342 -9.48 -14.98 -44.50
CA GLY A 342 -9.52 -13.78 -45.33
C GLY A 342 -8.18 -13.32 -45.95
N ASN A 343 -7.04 -13.91 -45.57
CA ASN A 343 -5.70 -13.50 -46.01
C ASN A 343 -4.97 -14.54 -46.87
N LYS A 344 -5.60 -15.67 -47.20
CA LYS A 344 -5.07 -16.60 -48.21
C LYS A 344 -5.30 -16.00 -49.60
N PRO A 345 -4.28 -15.91 -50.49
CA PRO A 345 -4.56 -15.71 -51.91
C PRO A 345 -5.43 -16.87 -52.42
N PRO A 346 -6.26 -16.65 -53.47
CA PRO A 346 -7.09 -17.73 -54.01
C PRO A 346 -6.21 -18.92 -54.41
N PRO A 347 -6.60 -20.17 -54.10
CA PRO A 347 -5.78 -21.35 -54.34
C PRO A 347 -5.41 -21.42 -55.83
N SER A 348 -4.12 -21.54 -56.10
CA SER A 348 -3.59 -21.56 -57.46
C SER A 348 -4.14 -22.77 -58.22
N MET A 349 -4.91 -22.54 -59.27
CA MET A 349 -5.47 -23.60 -60.14
C MET A 349 -4.41 -24.37 -60.97
N PHE A 350 -3.14 -24.20 -60.65
CA PHE A 350 -2.01 -24.91 -61.26
C PHE A 350 -1.35 -25.78 -60.20
N LYS A 351 -1.65 -27.07 -60.26
CA LYS A 351 -0.97 -28.10 -59.46
C LYS A 351 0.44 -28.25 -60.01
N VAL A 352 1.44 -27.70 -59.31
CA VAL A 352 2.85 -27.93 -59.64
C VAL A 352 3.15 -29.41 -59.37
N VAL A 353 3.16 -30.21 -60.43
CA VAL A 353 3.60 -31.60 -60.36
C VAL A 353 5.12 -31.57 -60.33
N GLN A 354 5.69 -31.97 -59.19
CA GLN A 354 7.13 -32.15 -59.03
C GLN A 354 7.46 -33.59 -59.43
N ASP A 355 7.65 -33.81 -60.74
CA ASP A 355 7.84 -35.15 -61.29
C ASP A 355 9.12 -35.82 -60.76
N GLY A 356 8.94 -36.98 -60.14
CA GLY A 356 9.98 -37.75 -59.47
C GLY A 356 10.01 -39.21 -59.89
N SER A 357 10.35 -39.49 -61.15
CA SER A 357 10.95 -40.78 -61.54
C SER A 357 11.59 -40.73 -62.94
N LYS A 358 12.53 -41.65 -63.21
CA LYS A 358 13.25 -41.77 -64.49
C LYS A 358 12.56 -42.84 -65.36
N SER A 359 12.41 -42.60 -66.66
CA SER A 359 12.81 -43.58 -67.71
C SER A 359 12.55 -43.08 -69.15
N THR A 360 13.51 -43.38 -70.02
CA THR A 360 13.40 -43.67 -71.47
C THR A 360 12.33 -42.97 -72.34
N SER A 361 12.83 -42.08 -73.21
CA SER A 361 12.76 -42.23 -74.68
C SER A 361 11.51 -42.88 -75.30
N GLU A 362 10.73 -42.10 -76.07
CA GLU A 362 10.73 -42.25 -77.53
C GLU A 362 10.14 -41.02 -78.26
N THR A 363 9.98 -41.08 -79.59
CA THR A 363 9.83 -39.89 -80.47
C THR A 363 8.47 -39.80 -81.19
N ASN A 364 8.17 -38.58 -81.64
CA ASN A 364 7.29 -38.25 -82.78
C ASN A 364 5.83 -38.74 -82.78
N LYS A 365 4.90 -37.77 -82.77
CA LYS A 365 4.12 -37.46 -83.99
C LYS A 365 3.39 -36.11 -83.90
N LEU A 366 3.38 -35.38 -85.01
CA LEU A 366 2.40 -34.32 -85.25
C LEU A 366 1.03 -34.94 -85.53
N ILE A 367 -0.03 -34.18 -85.28
CA ILE A 367 -1.14 -33.98 -86.22
C ILE A 367 -1.73 -32.59 -85.95
N MET A 368 -1.82 -31.76 -87.00
CA MET A 368 -2.59 -30.52 -86.96
C MET A 368 -4.05 -30.81 -87.31
N LYS A 369 -4.99 -30.12 -86.69
CA LYS A 369 -6.30 -29.82 -87.31
C LYS A 369 -6.75 -28.40 -87.04
N VAL A 370 -6.46 -27.54 -88.03
CA VAL A 370 -7.17 -26.29 -88.34
C VAL A 370 -8.52 -26.74 -88.99
N THR A 371 -9.69 -26.13 -88.76
CA THR A 371 -10.15 -24.83 -89.31
C THR A 371 -11.27 -24.18 -88.46
N PRO A 372 -11.63 -22.89 -88.71
CA PRO A 372 -12.36 -22.05 -87.75
C PRO A 372 -13.74 -21.53 -88.23
N GLY A 373 -14.43 -20.77 -87.36
CA GLY A 373 -15.48 -19.80 -87.72
C GLY A 373 -16.58 -19.65 -86.67
N ARG A 374 -17.38 -18.56 -86.61
CA ARG A 374 -17.22 -17.18 -87.14
C ARG A 374 -18.42 -16.35 -86.61
N SER A 375 -18.22 -15.08 -86.19
CA SER A 375 -19.27 -14.01 -86.01
C SER A 375 -20.43 -14.33 -85.03
N GLU A 376 -21.13 -13.40 -84.37
CA GLU A 376 -21.13 -11.93 -84.18
C GLU A 376 -21.78 -11.66 -82.79
N GLY A 377 -21.66 -10.51 -82.11
CA GLY A 377 -21.02 -9.25 -82.45
C GLY A 377 -21.07 -8.23 -81.27
N SER A 378 -21.09 -6.95 -81.64
CA SER A 378 -21.30 -5.72 -80.83
C SER A 378 -22.36 -5.86 -79.69
N TRP A 379 -22.44 -5.03 -78.65
CA TRP A 379 -22.59 -3.55 -78.64
C TRP A 379 -21.69 -2.84 -77.61
N LYS A 380 -21.51 -1.51 -77.78
CA LYS A 380 -20.65 -0.63 -76.96
C LYS A 380 -21.46 0.18 -75.94
N SER A 381 -20.84 0.50 -74.81
CA SER A 381 -21.08 1.79 -74.12
C SER A 381 -19.76 2.38 -73.62
N ARG A 382 -19.65 3.72 -73.59
CA ARG A 382 -18.42 4.46 -73.24
C ARG A 382 -18.48 4.93 -71.79
N GLY A 383 -17.45 4.62 -71.00
CA GLY A 383 -17.15 5.27 -69.73
C GLY A 383 -15.69 5.73 -69.72
N SER A 384 -15.45 7.04 -69.72
CA SER A 384 -14.10 7.60 -69.85
C SER A 384 -13.27 7.36 -68.58
N LYS A 385 -12.03 6.88 -68.73
CA LYS A 385 -10.98 6.98 -67.70
C LYS A 385 -9.67 7.40 -68.34
N ILE A 386 -9.11 8.48 -67.81
CA ILE A 386 -7.83 9.06 -68.25
C ILE A 386 -6.71 8.08 -67.84
N GLN A 387 -5.86 7.71 -68.79
CA GLN A 387 -4.75 6.78 -68.59
C GLN A 387 -3.43 7.50 -68.86
N THR A 388 -2.85 8.09 -67.81
CA THR A 388 -1.53 8.74 -67.89
C THR A 388 -0.44 7.70 -68.18
N ARG A 389 0.34 7.94 -69.23
CA ARG A 389 1.40 7.03 -69.69
C ARG A 389 2.55 7.00 -68.68
N LEU A 390 2.89 5.81 -68.17
CA LEU A 390 4.20 5.58 -67.55
C LEU A 390 5.18 5.12 -68.63
N LEU A 391 6.18 5.95 -68.93
CA LEU A 391 7.25 5.58 -69.87
C LEU A 391 8.18 4.54 -69.22
N LYS A 392 8.47 3.45 -69.94
CA LYS A 392 9.58 2.56 -69.62
C LYS A 392 10.90 3.25 -69.99
N LEU A 393 11.85 3.26 -69.07
CA LEU A 393 13.27 3.16 -69.42
C LEU A 393 13.77 1.78 -69.00
N GLN A 394 14.57 1.15 -69.85
CA GLN A 394 15.40 -0.01 -69.50
C GLN A 394 16.85 0.33 -69.81
N GLY A 395 17.75 0.02 -68.89
CA GLY A 395 19.20 0.22 -69.06
C GLY A 395 19.94 0.00 -67.74
N ASN A 396 20.85 -0.98 -67.74
CA ASN A 396 21.99 -1.13 -66.81
C ASN A 396 21.70 -0.95 -65.30
N ALA A 397 21.10 -1.97 -64.67
CA ALA A 397 20.83 -1.98 -63.21
C ALA A 397 21.15 -3.33 -62.51
N SER A 398 21.94 -4.22 -63.13
CA SER A 398 22.18 -5.59 -62.61
C SER A 398 23.17 -5.69 -61.45
N LEU A 399 24.03 -4.69 -61.22
CA LEU A 399 25.06 -4.69 -60.18
C LEU A 399 24.68 -3.83 -58.96
N GLU A 400 24.22 -2.58 -59.14
CA GLU A 400 23.87 -1.69 -58.03
C GLU A 400 22.71 -2.16 -57.13
N ASN A 401 21.85 -3.07 -57.62
CA ASN A 401 20.61 -3.39 -56.92
C ASN A 401 20.82 -4.09 -55.56
N LYS A 402 21.85 -4.94 -55.43
CA LYS A 402 22.06 -5.74 -54.20
C LYS A 402 22.35 -4.91 -52.96
N GLU A 403 23.07 -3.80 -53.09
CA GLU A 403 23.37 -2.88 -51.97
C GLU A 403 22.18 -1.98 -51.60
N ASN A 404 21.15 -1.94 -52.45
CA ASN A 404 19.99 -1.06 -52.28
C ASN A 404 18.72 -1.79 -51.82
N GLU A 405 18.77 -3.12 -51.66
CA GLU A 405 17.70 -3.96 -51.15
C GLU A 405 17.72 -4.05 -49.62
N LEU A 406 16.67 -3.50 -48.98
CA LEU A 406 16.45 -3.54 -47.55
C LEU A 406 15.60 -4.77 -47.15
N PRO A 407 15.68 -5.23 -45.89
CA PRO A 407 14.81 -6.29 -45.37
C PRO A 407 13.33 -6.02 -45.68
N GLY A 408 12.64 -7.01 -46.23
CA GLY A 408 11.24 -6.90 -46.67
C GLY A 408 11.05 -6.44 -48.13
N GLY A 409 12.11 -6.35 -48.94
CA GLY A 409 12.00 -6.04 -50.38
C GLY A 409 11.75 -4.57 -50.70
N LEU A 410 12.03 -3.68 -49.74
CA LEU A 410 12.04 -2.23 -49.95
C LEU A 410 13.39 -1.79 -50.55
N ASN A 411 13.39 -0.77 -51.40
CA ASN A 411 14.61 -0.27 -52.03
C ASN A 411 14.96 1.15 -51.54
N LYS A 412 16.19 1.38 -51.05
CA LYS A 412 16.61 2.65 -50.44
C LYS A 412 16.65 3.83 -51.45
N LYS A 413 16.89 3.59 -52.75
CA LYS A 413 16.77 4.62 -53.80
C LYS A 413 15.30 4.97 -54.05
N ARG A 414 14.40 3.98 -54.12
CA ARG A 414 12.95 4.20 -54.30
C ARG A 414 12.31 4.93 -53.11
N LEU A 415 12.71 4.62 -51.87
CA LEU A 415 12.24 5.31 -50.67
C LEU A 415 12.66 6.78 -50.64
N ARG A 416 13.94 7.09 -50.96
CA ARG A 416 14.41 8.48 -51.12
C ARG A 416 13.69 9.25 -52.23
N ALA A 417 13.38 8.59 -53.36
CA ALA A 417 12.59 9.20 -54.44
C ALA A 417 11.15 9.53 -54.00
N LEU A 418 10.52 8.70 -53.15
CA LEU A 418 9.21 8.99 -52.57
C LEU A 418 9.26 10.20 -51.62
N LEU A 419 10.31 10.35 -50.81
CA LEU A 419 10.48 11.56 -49.98
C LEU A 419 10.71 12.82 -50.83
N LYS A 420 11.58 12.79 -51.85
CA LYS A 420 11.76 13.95 -52.74
C LYS A 420 10.48 14.33 -53.51
N GLY A 421 9.51 13.41 -53.66
CA GLY A 421 8.21 13.66 -54.32
C GLY A 421 7.04 14.04 -53.41
N PHE A 422 6.96 13.47 -52.19
CA PHE A 422 5.82 13.65 -51.26
C PHE A 422 6.18 14.36 -49.95
N GLY A 423 7.46 14.65 -49.69
CA GLY A 423 7.97 15.27 -48.47
C GLY A 423 8.01 14.35 -47.23
N GLU A 424 7.12 13.36 -47.14
CA GLU A 424 6.98 12.51 -45.96
C GLU A 424 6.57 11.05 -46.28
N TYR A 425 6.82 10.12 -45.35
CA TYR A 425 6.31 8.75 -45.43
C TYR A 425 4.87 8.63 -44.90
N PRO A 426 3.97 7.88 -45.58
CA PRO A 426 2.60 7.68 -45.11
C PRO A 426 2.54 7.12 -43.69
N ALA A 427 1.83 7.82 -42.79
CA ALA A 427 1.84 7.54 -41.35
C ALA A 427 1.56 6.09 -40.95
N LYS A 428 0.70 5.38 -41.69
CA LYS A 428 0.40 3.95 -41.49
C LYS A 428 1.63 3.03 -41.63
N TYR A 429 2.57 3.40 -42.51
CA TYR A 429 3.74 2.59 -42.84
C TYR A 429 5.07 3.17 -42.32
N ARG A 430 5.09 4.45 -41.89
CA ARG A 430 6.28 5.15 -41.38
C ARG A 430 7.12 4.31 -40.42
N MET A 431 6.51 3.70 -39.40
CA MET A 431 7.24 2.87 -38.41
C MET A 431 7.82 1.58 -38.99
N PHE A 432 7.20 0.99 -40.02
CA PHE A 432 7.74 -0.18 -40.72
C PHE A 432 8.89 0.22 -41.66
N VAL A 433 8.77 1.36 -42.34
CA VAL A 433 9.84 1.96 -43.16
C VAL A 433 11.06 2.29 -42.30
N TRP A 434 10.87 2.90 -41.12
CA TRP A 434 11.96 3.19 -40.18
C TRP A 434 12.67 1.92 -39.70
N ARG A 435 11.93 0.86 -39.31
CA ARG A 435 12.53 -0.44 -38.96
C ARG A 435 13.36 -1.05 -40.11
N SER A 436 12.88 -0.89 -41.34
CA SER A 436 13.57 -1.40 -42.54
C SER A 436 14.80 -0.57 -42.92
N LEU A 437 14.75 0.76 -42.76
CA LEU A 437 15.87 1.68 -42.99
C LEU A 437 17.00 1.48 -41.96
N LEU A 438 16.64 1.35 -40.68
CA LEU A 438 17.58 1.13 -39.57
C LEU A 438 18.07 -0.32 -39.45
N GLN A 439 17.46 -1.26 -40.18
CA GLN A 439 17.79 -2.69 -40.22
C GLN A 439 17.87 -3.34 -38.82
N LEU A 440 16.89 -3.04 -37.95
CA LEU A 440 16.92 -3.46 -36.55
C LEU A 440 17.05 -5.00 -36.39
N PRO A 441 17.85 -5.50 -35.42
CA PRO A 441 18.17 -6.92 -35.32
C PRO A 441 17.11 -7.76 -34.60
N GLU A 442 16.24 -7.14 -33.78
CA GLU A 442 15.20 -7.80 -32.95
C GLU A 442 15.78 -8.83 -31.96
N ASN A 443 16.80 -8.41 -31.21
CA ASN A 443 17.58 -9.21 -30.26
C ASN A 443 16.82 -9.50 -28.94
N HIS A 444 15.73 -10.25 -29.04
CA HIS A 444 14.84 -10.59 -27.92
C HIS A 444 15.57 -11.11 -26.65
N LEU A 445 16.53 -12.02 -26.81
CA LEU A 445 17.24 -12.62 -25.67
C LEU A 445 18.14 -11.61 -24.94
N ALA A 446 19.00 -10.89 -25.69
CA ALA A 446 19.89 -9.89 -25.11
C ALA A 446 19.11 -8.75 -24.45
N PHE A 447 17.96 -8.35 -25.01
CA PHE A 447 17.09 -7.36 -24.38
C PHE A 447 16.42 -7.87 -23.10
N SER A 448 16.02 -9.16 -23.04
CA SER A 448 15.55 -9.76 -21.78
C SER A 448 16.62 -9.63 -20.71
N SER A 449 17.86 -10.08 -20.99
CA SER A 449 18.97 -10.02 -20.02
C SER A 449 19.34 -8.61 -19.54
N LEU A 450 18.96 -7.55 -20.26
CA LEU A 450 19.07 -6.15 -19.81
C LEU A 450 17.89 -5.70 -18.94
N ILE A 451 16.69 -6.22 -19.20
CA ILE A 451 15.45 -5.95 -18.45
C ILE A 451 15.38 -6.76 -17.15
N ASP A 452 15.93 -7.98 -17.15
CA ASP A 452 15.92 -8.91 -16.00
C ASP A 452 16.82 -8.42 -14.86
N LYS A 453 17.75 -7.49 -15.15
CA LYS A 453 18.52 -6.71 -14.16
C LYS A 453 17.69 -5.64 -13.41
N GLY A 454 16.43 -5.42 -13.79
CA GLY A 454 15.52 -4.48 -13.12
C GLY A 454 15.79 -3.00 -13.39
N THR A 455 15.17 -2.11 -12.60
CA THR A 455 15.32 -0.65 -12.73
C THR A 455 16.71 -0.21 -12.23
N HIS A 456 17.45 0.55 -13.04
CA HIS A 456 18.76 1.07 -12.65
C HIS A 456 18.62 2.19 -11.60
N SER A 457 19.55 2.27 -10.64
CA SER A 457 19.53 3.22 -9.51
C SER A 457 19.29 4.66 -9.96
N ALA A 458 20.01 5.10 -10.98
CA ALA A 458 19.91 6.42 -11.60
C ALA A 458 18.49 6.83 -12.04
N PHE A 459 17.60 5.88 -12.32
CA PHE A 459 16.26 6.12 -12.88
C PHE A 459 15.10 5.75 -11.95
N VAL A 460 15.35 5.33 -10.71
CA VAL A 460 14.29 5.06 -9.71
C VAL A 460 13.42 6.31 -9.49
N ASN A 461 14.07 7.43 -9.17
CA ASN A 461 13.43 8.71 -8.88
C ASN A 461 13.32 9.65 -10.09
N ILE A 462 13.36 9.11 -11.32
CA ILE A 462 13.29 9.91 -12.57
C ILE A 462 12.06 10.82 -12.64
N HIS A 463 10.95 10.43 -12.00
CA HIS A 463 9.70 11.18 -11.96
C HIS A 463 9.80 12.53 -11.23
N ASN A 464 10.78 12.70 -10.34
CA ASN A 464 11.04 13.97 -9.66
C ASN A 464 11.81 14.96 -10.55
N LYS A 465 12.68 14.45 -11.46
CA LYS A 465 13.41 15.27 -12.44
C LYS A 465 12.58 15.54 -13.70
N TYR A 466 11.74 14.58 -14.12
CA TYR A 466 10.93 14.65 -15.33
C TYR A 466 9.46 14.28 -15.01
N PRO A 467 8.60 15.26 -14.65
CA PRO A 467 7.23 15.02 -14.17
C PRO A 467 6.25 14.62 -15.28
N ILE A 468 6.34 13.36 -15.73
CA ILE A 468 5.51 12.80 -16.80
C ILE A 468 4.13 12.40 -16.27
N LYS A 469 3.08 13.12 -16.68
CA LYS A 469 1.67 12.90 -16.27
C LYS A 469 1.15 11.48 -16.58
N SER A 470 1.69 10.78 -17.56
CA SER A 470 1.27 9.41 -17.94
C SER A 470 2.12 8.35 -17.26
N ARG A 471 1.53 7.63 -16.29
CA ARG A 471 2.19 6.51 -15.58
C ARG A 471 2.67 5.38 -16.53
N LYS A 472 1.96 5.12 -17.64
CA LYS A 472 2.42 4.15 -18.66
C LYS A 472 3.69 4.65 -19.35
N LEU A 473 3.68 5.90 -19.81
CA LEU A 473 4.81 6.50 -20.54
C LEU A 473 6.06 6.60 -19.66
N LEU A 474 5.88 7.02 -18.40
CA LEU A 474 6.92 7.05 -17.37
C LEU A 474 7.55 5.66 -17.16
N ARG A 475 6.73 4.61 -17.01
CA ARG A 475 7.22 3.23 -16.83
C ARG A 475 7.96 2.69 -18.06
N VAL A 476 7.53 3.04 -19.28
CA VAL A 476 8.26 2.66 -20.50
C VAL A 476 9.61 3.40 -20.56
N LEU A 477 9.62 4.72 -20.31
CA LEU A 477 10.85 5.52 -20.29
C LEU A 477 11.85 4.97 -19.27
N GLN A 478 11.43 4.76 -18.02
CA GLN A 478 12.25 4.20 -16.95
C GLN A 478 12.85 2.83 -17.31
N ARG A 479 12.10 1.96 -17.99
CA ARG A 479 12.60 0.66 -18.46
C ARG A 479 13.58 0.77 -19.63
N THR A 480 13.30 1.61 -20.62
CA THR A 480 14.23 1.84 -21.75
C THR A 480 15.54 2.45 -21.26
N LEU A 481 15.48 3.44 -20.38
CA LEU A 481 16.67 4.07 -19.78
C LEU A 481 17.46 3.11 -18.88
N SER A 482 16.78 2.29 -18.07
CA SER A 482 17.46 1.25 -17.27
C SER A 482 18.16 0.23 -18.17
N ALA A 483 17.54 -0.22 -19.25
CA ALA A 483 18.16 -1.12 -20.22
C ALA A 483 19.39 -0.50 -20.91
N LEU A 484 19.38 0.81 -21.16
CA LEU A 484 20.53 1.55 -21.70
C LEU A 484 21.68 1.61 -20.67
N ALA A 485 21.41 2.04 -19.43
CA ALA A 485 22.41 2.02 -18.35
C ALA A 485 23.01 0.62 -18.10
N HIS A 486 22.17 -0.42 -18.16
CA HIS A 486 22.59 -1.82 -18.04
C HIS A 486 23.38 -2.37 -19.23
N TRP A 487 23.42 -1.64 -20.35
CA TRP A 487 24.21 -1.93 -21.54
C TRP A 487 25.53 -1.13 -21.56
N SER A 488 25.52 0.12 -21.09
CA SER A 488 26.74 0.91 -20.87
C SER A 488 26.54 1.99 -19.79
N ALA A 489 27.47 2.07 -18.84
CA ALA A 489 27.35 2.90 -17.63
C ALA A 489 27.23 4.40 -17.92
N ILE A 490 27.84 4.90 -19.01
CA ILE A 490 27.74 6.30 -19.44
C ILE A 490 26.27 6.79 -19.54
N PHE A 491 25.34 5.91 -19.91
CA PHE A 491 23.93 6.25 -20.05
C PHE A 491 23.18 6.39 -18.72
N ALA A 492 23.77 6.00 -17.58
CA ALA A 492 23.26 6.28 -16.24
C ALA A 492 23.65 7.66 -15.71
N GLU A 493 24.82 8.15 -16.14
CA GLU A 493 25.41 9.43 -15.71
C GLU A 493 25.04 10.59 -16.64
N THR A 494 24.76 10.32 -17.91
CA THR A 494 24.47 11.36 -18.91
C THR A 494 23.09 12.01 -18.72
N PRO A 495 22.98 13.33 -18.45
CA PRO A 495 21.72 13.98 -18.08
C PRO A 495 20.74 14.16 -19.26
N TYR A 496 21.21 14.18 -20.51
CA TYR A 496 20.39 14.40 -21.70
C TYR A 496 19.83 13.11 -22.34
N ILE A 497 20.28 11.92 -21.93
CA ILE A 497 19.75 10.64 -22.46
C ILE A 497 18.23 10.47 -22.23
N PRO A 498 17.63 10.91 -21.10
CA PRO A 498 16.17 11.00 -20.95
C PRO A 498 15.48 11.86 -22.00
N LEU A 499 16.08 12.99 -22.40
CA LEU A 499 15.54 13.89 -23.43
C LEU A 499 15.58 13.22 -24.81
N LEU A 500 16.75 12.67 -25.17
CA LEU A 500 16.99 11.93 -26.42
C LEU A 500 16.04 10.73 -26.58
N ALA A 501 15.82 9.96 -25.51
CA ALA A 501 14.97 8.76 -25.56
C ALA A 501 13.46 9.07 -25.58
N PHE A 502 13.01 10.19 -25.01
CA PHE A 502 11.59 10.47 -24.79
C PHE A 502 10.73 10.55 -26.08
N PRO A 503 11.17 11.17 -27.19
CA PRO A 503 10.44 11.15 -28.46
C PRO A 503 10.16 9.73 -28.98
N PHE A 504 11.17 8.85 -28.94
CA PHE A 504 11.03 7.46 -29.37
C PHE A 504 10.14 6.66 -28.43
N VAL A 505 10.29 6.84 -27.11
CA VAL A 505 9.43 6.21 -26.10
C VAL A 505 7.96 6.64 -26.28
N LYS A 506 7.70 7.90 -26.65
CA LYS A 506 6.36 8.42 -26.95
C LYS A 506 5.74 7.83 -28.23
N LEU A 507 6.55 7.32 -29.16
CA LEU A 507 6.10 6.67 -30.39
C LEU A 507 5.98 5.13 -30.26
N PHE A 508 6.94 4.48 -29.60
CA PHE A 508 7.05 3.03 -29.49
C PHE A 508 6.52 2.46 -28.14
N GLN A 509 5.57 3.15 -27.50
CA GLN A 509 4.99 2.82 -26.19
C GLN A 509 4.47 1.37 -26.00
N ASN A 510 4.22 0.64 -27.09
CA ASN A 510 3.70 -0.72 -27.09
C ASN A 510 4.78 -1.79 -27.39
N ASN A 511 6.00 -1.41 -27.79
CA ASN A 511 7.10 -2.34 -28.06
C ASN A 511 8.43 -1.78 -27.50
N PRO A 512 8.79 -2.12 -26.26
CA PRO A 512 9.98 -1.57 -25.60
C PRO A 512 11.29 -2.11 -26.19
N LEU A 513 11.31 -3.31 -26.79
CA LEU A 513 12.47 -3.84 -27.51
C LEU A 513 12.81 -2.93 -28.70
N ILE A 514 11.84 -2.68 -29.58
CA ILE A 514 12.05 -1.82 -30.75
C ILE A 514 12.32 -0.37 -30.33
N CYS A 515 11.71 0.10 -29.24
CA CYS A 515 12.05 1.40 -28.67
C CYS A 515 13.52 1.48 -28.24
N PHE A 516 14.02 0.45 -27.55
CA PHE A 516 15.42 0.35 -27.14
C PHE A 516 16.36 0.25 -28.35
N GLU A 517 16.06 -0.63 -29.30
CA GLU A 517 16.90 -0.82 -30.49
C GLU A 517 16.96 0.45 -31.38
N VAL A 518 15.86 1.19 -31.52
CA VAL A 518 15.87 2.49 -32.22
C VAL A 518 16.75 3.51 -31.48
N VAL A 519 16.59 3.66 -30.16
CA VAL A 519 17.42 4.60 -29.37
C VAL A 519 18.90 4.19 -29.40
N ALA A 520 19.22 2.90 -29.24
CA ALA A 520 20.57 2.37 -29.35
C ALA A 520 21.18 2.59 -30.74
N THR A 521 20.40 2.37 -31.81
CA THR A 521 20.85 2.65 -33.19
C THR A 521 21.11 4.14 -33.41
N VAL A 522 20.26 5.03 -32.87
CA VAL A 522 20.43 6.49 -32.92
C VAL A 522 21.70 6.90 -32.19
N VAL A 523 21.90 6.44 -30.96
CA VAL A 523 23.07 6.78 -30.14
C VAL A 523 24.37 6.27 -30.76
N VAL A 524 24.38 5.08 -31.37
CA VAL A 524 25.59 4.54 -32.04
C VAL A 524 25.90 5.25 -33.36
N ASN A 525 24.89 5.53 -34.19
CA ASN A 525 25.13 6.01 -35.57
C ASN A 525 25.04 7.53 -35.75
N PHE A 526 24.19 8.22 -35.00
CA PHE A 526 23.89 9.65 -35.18
C PHE A 526 24.46 10.52 -34.04
N CYS A 527 24.77 9.91 -32.89
CA CYS A 527 25.47 10.56 -31.76
C CYS A 527 26.95 10.16 -31.67
N GLN A 528 27.60 9.97 -32.82
CA GLN A 528 29.05 9.71 -32.87
C GLN A 528 29.83 10.90 -32.28
N HIS A 529 30.93 10.62 -31.58
CA HIS A 529 31.75 11.62 -30.86
C HIS A 529 31.04 12.37 -29.72
N TRP A 530 29.79 12.02 -29.35
CA TRP A 530 29.04 12.76 -28.32
C TRP A 530 29.58 12.63 -26.89
N PHE A 531 30.30 11.55 -26.60
CA PHE A 531 30.68 11.17 -25.24
C PHE A 531 32.20 11.22 -24.99
N GLU A 532 32.99 11.65 -25.98
CA GLU A 532 34.46 11.66 -25.92
C GLU A 532 35.03 12.58 -24.84
N TYR A 533 34.37 13.70 -24.58
CA TYR A 533 34.77 14.71 -23.59
C TYR A 533 33.80 14.83 -22.41
N PHE A 534 32.97 13.79 -22.17
CA PHE A 534 32.02 13.76 -21.06
C PHE A 534 32.71 14.08 -19.72
N PRO A 535 32.19 15.01 -18.90
CA PRO A 535 30.82 15.55 -18.89
C PRO A 535 30.53 16.72 -19.85
N ASN A 536 31.52 17.25 -20.58
CA ASN A 536 31.32 18.41 -21.45
C ASN A 536 30.48 18.09 -22.71
N PRO A 537 29.75 19.06 -23.28
CA PRO A 537 29.14 18.93 -24.61
C PRO A 537 30.19 18.60 -25.70
N PRO A 538 29.79 17.93 -26.80
CA PRO A 538 30.73 17.41 -27.79
C PRO A 538 31.29 18.49 -28.71
N VAL A 539 32.37 19.12 -28.25
CA VAL A 539 33.09 20.21 -28.94
C VAL A 539 33.43 19.86 -30.39
N ASN A 540 33.84 18.61 -30.68
CA ASN A 540 34.10 18.13 -32.05
C ASN A 540 32.88 18.31 -32.99
N VAL A 541 31.68 17.97 -32.52
CA VAL A 541 30.43 18.04 -33.30
C VAL A 541 29.97 19.48 -33.47
N LEU A 542 30.07 20.27 -32.39
CA LEU A 542 29.73 21.70 -32.40
C LEU A 542 30.66 22.48 -33.34
N SER A 543 31.96 22.20 -33.32
CA SER A 543 32.97 22.82 -34.21
C SER A 543 32.76 22.45 -35.68
N MET A 544 32.35 21.21 -36.00
CA MET A 544 31.94 20.85 -37.36
C MET A 544 30.73 21.68 -37.83
N MET A 545 29.71 21.85 -36.98
CA MET A 545 28.52 22.64 -37.33
C MET A 545 28.84 24.13 -37.48
N GLU A 546 29.67 24.68 -36.61
CA GLU A 546 30.15 26.06 -36.67
C GLU A 546 30.97 26.30 -37.95
N SER A 547 31.77 25.32 -38.39
CA SER A 547 32.53 25.37 -39.65
C SER A 547 31.64 25.34 -40.90
N VAL A 548 30.53 24.58 -40.88
CA VAL A 548 29.53 24.59 -41.96
C VAL A 548 28.78 25.92 -41.97
N LEU A 549 28.38 26.45 -40.81
CA LEU A 549 27.74 27.76 -40.70
C LEU A 549 28.67 28.88 -41.19
N ALA A 550 29.96 28.85 -40.82
CA ALA A 550 31.00 29.76 -41.29
C ALA A 550 31.25 29.70 -42.81
N HIS A 551 30.84 28.62 -43.48
CA HIS A 551 30.91 28.52 -44.93
C HIS A 551 29.69 29.17 -45.61
N HIS A 552 28.48 28.90 -45.13
CA HIS A 552 27.23 29.29 -45.80
C HIS A 552 26.61 30.61 -45.32
N ASP A 553 26.76 31.00 -44.05
CA ASP A 553 26.29 32.30 -43.53
C ASP A 553 27.27 32.89 -42.50
N LYS A 554 28.27 33.61 -43.03
CA LYS A 554 29.29 34.33 -42.25
C LYS A 554 28.72 35.50 -41.45
N GLU A 555 27.66 36.13 -41.93
CA GLU A 555 27.06 37.30 -41.31
C GLU A 555 26.31 36.92 -40.03
N LEU A 556 25.52 35.84 -40.10
CA LEU A 556 24.84 35.27 -38.94
C LEU A 556 25.83 34.77 -37.89
N LEU A 557 26.92 34.10 -38.29
CA LEU A 557 27.96 33.68 -37.36
C LEU A 557 28.70 34.87 -36.72
N GLN A 558 29.02 35.92 -37.49
CA GLN A 558 29.61 37.15 -36.94
C GLN A 558 28.69 37.86 -35.94
N HIS A 559 27.37 37.84 -36.18
CA HIS A 559 26.39 38.36 -35.22
C HIS A 559 26.35 37.52 -33.93
N LEU A 560 26.35 36.18 -34.02
CA LEU A 560 26.42 35.31 -32.85
C LEU A 560 27.70 35.55 -32.02
N ILE A 561 28.86 35.63 -32.68
CA ILE A 561 30.15 35.92 -32.04
C ILE A 561 30.14 37.31 -31.36
N LYS A 562 29.57 38.34 -32.01
CA LYS A 562 29.45 39.70 -31.46
C LYS A 562 28.72 39.77 -30.12
N TYR A 563 27.77 38.87 -29.87
CA TYR A 563 27.03 38.77 -28.60
C TYR A 563 27.53 37.62 -27.69
N ASN A 564 28.74 37.10 -27.93
CA ASN A 564 29.38 36.00 -27.20
C ASN A 564 28.57 34.68 -27.20
N VAL A 565 27.71 34.47 -28.20
CA VAL A 565 26.87 33.26 -28.33
C VAL A 565 27.69 32.13 -28.96
N THR A 566 28.13 31.18 -28.14
CA THR A 566 28.90 30.02 -28.60
C THR A 566 28.00 28.96 -29.26
N SER A 567 28.60 28.02 -29.99
CA SER A 567 27.90 26.85 -30.54
C SER A 567 27.26 25.94 -29.46
N GLN A 568 27.70 26.03 -28.20
CA GLN A 568 27.00 25.38 -27.07
C GLN A 568 25.63 26.02 -26.77
N VAL A 569 25.41 27.29 -27.12
CA VAL A 569 24.12 27.96 -26.91
C VAL A 569 23.16 27.74 -28.09
N TYR A 570 23.65 27.88 -29.32
CA TYR A 570 22.76 27.85 -30.49
C TYR A 570 22.54 26.46 -31.13
N ALA A 571 23.47 25.52 -30.97
CA ALA A 571 23.38 24.20 -31.60
C ALA A 571 23.10 23.06 -30.59
N TRP A 572 23.65 23.12 -29.37
CA TRP A 572 23.50 22.02 -28.41
C TRP A 572 22.05 21.76 -27.95
N PRO A 573 21.20 22.76 -27.62
CA PRO A 573 19.78 22.51 -27.26
C PRO A 573 18.99 21.78 -28.35
N LEU A 574 19.30 22.08 -29.62
CA LEU A 574 18.70 21.42 -30.78
C LEU A 574 19.19 19.98 -30.95
N LEU A 575 20.44 19.68 -30.58
CA LEU A 575 21.00 18.33 -30.59
C LEU A 575 20.48 17.49 -29.42
N GLU A 576 20.60 17.96 -28.17
CA GLU A 576 20.30 17.15 -26.97
C GLU A 576 18.82 16.74 -26.87
N THR A 577 17.92 17.60 -27.36
CA THR A 577 16.48 17.32 -27.45
C THR A 577 16.08 16.59 -28.74
N LEU A 578 17.00 16.33 -29.67
CA LEU A 578 16.74 15.91 -31.05
C LEU A 578 15.69 16.79 -31.75
N LEU A 579 15.79 18.11 -31.58
CA LEU A 579 14.82 19.15 -31.98
C LEU A 579 13.38 18.96 -31.45
N SER A 580 13.14 18.07 -30.49
CA SER A 580 11.77 17.69 -30.05
C SER A 580 11.10 18.68 -29.09
N GLU A 581 11.87 19.63 -28.55
CA GLU A 581 11.36 20.79 -27.81
C GLU A 581 10.73 21.81 -28.77
N VAL A 582 11.52 22.21 -29.76
CA VAL A 582 11.25 23.27 -30.75
C VAL A 582 10.24 22.87 -31.82
N LEU A 583 10.30 21.63 -32.32
CA LEU A 583 9.39 21.14 -33.38
C LEU A 583 8.07 20.59 -32.81
N THR A 584 6.99 20.68 -33.59
CA THR A 584 5.77 19.91 -33.31
C THR A 584 5.95 18.44 -33.69
N ARG A 585 5.02 17.58 -33.24
CA ARG A 585 5.05 16.13 -33.50
C ARG A 585 5.12 15.79 -34.99
N GLU A 586 4.41 16.51 -35.85
CA GLU A 586 4.29 16.17 -37.26
C GLU A 586 5.53 16.60 -38.05
N GLU A 587 6.06 17.78 -37.73
CA GLU A 587 7.32 18.31 -38.24
C GLU A 587 8.51 17.42 -37.86
N TRP A 588 8.59 17.03 -36.59
CA TRP A 588 9.62 16.12 -36.08
C TRP A 588 9.62 14.78 -36.83
N LEU A 589 8.44 14.22 -37.13
CA LEU A 589 8.32 13.00 -37.93
C LEU A 589 8.78 13.19 -39.38
N LYS A 590 8.53 14.36 -40.00
CA LYS A 590 9.01 14.71 -41.35
C LYS A 590 10.53 14.90 -41.39
N VAL A 591 11.11 15.49 -40.35
CA VAL A 591 12.56 15.60 -40.17
C VAL A 591 13.19 14.21 -40.01
N PHE A 592 12.66 13.35 -39.14
CA PHE A 592 13.21 12.01 -38.92
C PHE A 592 13.00 11.03 -40.09
N ASP A 593 11.94 11.18 -40.90
CA ASP A 593 11.81 10.49 -42.19
C ASP A 593 13.03 10.77 -43.09
N ASN A 594 13.50 12.01 -43.13
CA ASN A 594 14.65 12.43 -43.93
C ASN A 594 15.99 12.04 -43.28
N ILE A 595 16.15 12.16 -41.95
CA ILE A 595 17.36 11.73 -41.24
C ILE A 595 17.64 10.23 -41.47
N PHE A 596 16.67 9.35 -41.21
CA PHE A 596 16.85 7.90 -41.35
C PHE A 596 16.97 7.42 -42.81
N SER A 597 16.70 8.29 -43.79
CA SER A 597 16.83 7.95 -45.22
C SER A 597 18.20 8.28 -45.81
N ASN A 598 18.98 9.14 -45.16
CA ASN A 598 20.25 9.69 -45.65
C ASN A 598 21.47 9.16 -44.85
N HIS A 599 22.62 9.82 -44.97
CA HIS A 599 23.84 9.56 -44.19
C HIS A 599 23.75 10.27 -42.82
N PRO A 600 24.36 9.77 -41.72
CA PRO A 600 24.28 10.41 -40.40
C PRO A 600 24.65 11.91 -40.35
N SER A 601 25.56 12.37 -41.21
CA SER A 601 25.90 13.80 -41.36
C SER A 601 24.70 14.70 -41.70
N TYR A 602 23.62 14.16 -42.29
CA TYR A 602 22.38 14.88 -42.54
C TYR A 602 21.74 15.42 -41.25
N PHE A 603 21.95 14.75 -40.11
CA PHE A 603 21.43 15.22 -38.82
C PHE A 603 22.12 16.52 -38.36
N LEU A 604 23.41 16.71 -38.64
CA LEU A 604 24.08 17.98 -38.36
C LEU A 604 23.64 19.06 -39.37
N MET A 605 23.48 18.68 -40.64
CA MET A 605 23.02 19.59 -41.71
C MET A 605 21.60 20.12 -41.49
N ILE A 606 20.65 19.32 -40.97
CA ILE A 606 19.28 19.80 -40.70
C ILE A 606 19.25 20.80 -39.53
N VAL A 607 20.17 20.71 -38.56
CA VAL A 607 20.29 21.69 -37.48
C VAL A 607 20.93 22.99 -37.98
N VAL A 608 22.00 22.91 -38.79
CA VAL A 608 22.58 24.12 -39.43
C VAL A 608 21.58 24.79 -40.38
N ALA A 609 20.82 24.01 -41.16
CA ALA A 609 19.73 24.54 -41.99
C ALA A 609 18.62 25.21 -41.16
N TYR A 610 18.28 24.64 -39.99
CA TYR A 610 17.31 25.27 -39.08
C TYR A 610 17.79 26.64 -38.60
N ILE A 611 19.08 26.77 -38.26
CA ILE A 611 19.70 28.04 -37.85
C ILE A 611 19.72 29.05 -39.02
N ILE A 612 20.08 28.63 -40.24
CA ILE A 612 20.09 29.49 -41.44
C ILE A 612 18.67 29.94 -41.81
N CYS A 613 17.66 29.06 -41.77
CA CYS A 613 16.26 29.45 -41.94
C CYS A 613 15.74 30.38 -40.82
N SER A 614 16.40 30.38 -39.66
CA SER A 614 16.11 31.28 -38.52
C SER A 614 16.85 32.63 -38.59
N ARG A 615 17.61 32.92 -39.66
CA ARG A 615 18.45 34.13 -39.80
C ARG A 615 17.71 35.44 -39.49
N ALA A 616 16.48 35.61 -39.97
CA ALA A 616 15.77 36.89 -39.82
C ALA A 616 15.40 37.23 -38.35
N PRO A 617 14.83 36.31 -37.54
CA PRO A 617 14.75 36.49 -36.08
C PRO A 617 16.11 36.62 -35.39
N LEU A 618 17.10 35.77 -35.72
CA LEU A 618 18.38 35.73 -35.00
C LEU A 618 19.21 37.03 -35.16
N LEU A 619 19.10 37.71 -36.30
CA LEU A 619 19.73 39.03 -36.51
C LEU A 619 19.01 40.18 -35.77
N GLN A 620 17.81 39.94 -35.22
CA GLN A 620 17.06 40.91 -34.39
C GLN A 620 17.31 40.73 -32.88
N CYS A 621 17.82 39.56 -32.46
CA CYS A 621 18.28 39.32 -31.09
C CYS A 621 19.48 40.20 -30.75
N ASN A 622 19.46 40.83 -29.57
CA ASN A 622 20.43 41.84 -29.12
C ASN A 622 21.02 41.56 -27.72
N GLN A 623 20.56 40.52 -27.03
CA GLN A 623 21.11 40.04 -25.76
C GLN A 623 21.32 38.52 -25.83
N ALA A 624 22.32 37.99 -25.12
CA ALA A 624 22.59 36.54 -25.08
C ALA A 624 21.35 35.72 -24.66
N ALA A 625 20.57 36.23 -23.70
CA ALA A 625 19.33 35.63 -23.23
C ALA A 625 18.22 35.55 -24.31
N ASP A 626 18.23 36.43 -25.32
CA ASP A 626 17.28 36.35 -26.44
C ASP A 626 17.52 35.07 -27.27
N PHE A 627 18.80 34.69 -27.44
CA PHE A 627 19.20 33.49 -28.17
C PHE A 627 18.89 32.23 -27.36
N GLU A 628 19.24 32.19 -26.07
CA GLU A 628 18.87 31.10 -25.16
C GLU A 628 17.34 30.87 -25.16
N TYR A 629 16.56 31.95 -25.08
CA TYR A 629 15.10 31.88 -25.20
C TYR A 629 14.67 31.31 -26.56
N PHE A 630 15.23 31.81 -27.66
CA PHE A 630 14.88 31.38 -29.03
C PHE A 630 15.07 29.88 -29.26
N PHE A 631 16.16 29.29 -28.77
CA PHE A 631 16.48 27.87 -29.02
C PHE A 631 15.74 26.88 -28.11
N HIS A 632 15.16 27.31 -26.99
CA HIS A 632 14.26 26.49 -26.16
C HIS A 632 12.75 26.70 -26.47
N HIS A 633 12.39 27.61 -27.38
CA HIS A 633 10.99 27.91 -27.73
C HIS A 633 10.63 27.46 -29.16
N ARG A 634 9.33 27.31 -29.42
CA ARG A 634 8.82 26.90 -30.74
C ARG A 634 8.71 28.10 -31.67
N ASN A 635 9.42 28.03 -32.79
CA ASN A 635 9.48 29.10 -33.78
C ASN A 635 8.64 28.76 -35.01
N ASN A 636 8.03 29.77 -35.62
CA ASN A 636 7.15 29.61 -36.78
C ASN A 636 7.99 29.55 -38.08
N LEU A 637 8.40 28.34 -38.48
CA LEU A 637 9.28 28.10 -39.62
C LEU A 637 8.71 27.02 -40.53
N GLU A 638 8.74 27.22 -41.86
CA GLU A 638 8.30 26.18 -42.79
C GLU A 638 9.33 25.05 -42.83
N ILE A 639 9.06 23.94 -42.14
CA ILE A 639 9.99 22.81 -42.07
C ILE A 639 10.26 22.16 -43.44
N THR A 640 9.37 22.32 -44.43
CA THR A 640 9.68 21.95 -45.82
C THR A 640 10.82 22.78 -46.41
N ALA A 641 10.95 24.07 -46.06
CA ALA A 641 12.04 24.92 -46.47
C ALA A 641 13.34 24.51 -45.76
N VAL A 642 13.29 24.24 -44.45
CA VAL A 642 14.44 23.72 -43.67
C VAL A 642 14.96 22.40 -44.25
N ILE A 643 14.07 21.48 -44.65
CA ILE A 643 14.44 20.20 -45.28
C ILE A 643 15.07 20.42 -46.67
N LYS A 644 14.51 21.30 -47.51
CA LYS A 644 15.10 21.68 -48.81
C LYS A 644 16.49 22.28 -48.62
N GLU A 645 16.65 23.16 -47.65
CA GLU A 645 17.91 23.83 -47.33
C GLU A 645 18.96 22.84 -46.82
N ALA A 646 18.58 21.87 -45.97
CA ALA A 646 19.50 20.80 -45.56
C ALA A 646 19.99 19.92 -46.74
N TYR A 647 19.14 19.67 -47.75
CA TYR A 647 19.60 19.05 -49.00
C TYR A 647 20.53 19.98 -49.79
N ARG A 648 20.28 21.30 -49.83
CA ARG A 648 21.20 22.28 -50.43
C ARG A 648 22.56 22.28 -49.73
N LEU A 649 22.60 22.27 -48.39
CA LEU A 649 23.85 22.23 -47.62
C LEU A 649 24.64 20.93 -47.87
N MET A 650 23.97 19.77 -47.93
CA MET A 650 24.59 18.49 -48.30
C MET A 650 25.20 18.50 -49.72
N GLU A 651 24.53 19.14 -50.68
CA GLU A 651 24.97 19.18 -52.08
C GLU A 651 25.98 20.32 -52.37
N ALA A 652 26.07 21.35 -51.50
CA ALA A 652 26.90 22.55 -51.70
C ALA A 652 28.09 22.73 -50.73
N THR A 653 28.23 21.90 -49.69
CA THR A 653 29.37 22.01 -48.75
C THR A 653 30.60 21.27 -49.29
N PRO A 654 31.80 21.90 -49.36
CA PRO A 654 33.03 21.23 -49.80
C PRO A 654 33.42 20.05 -48.90
N LEU A 655 34.00 19.00 -49.50
CA LEU A 655 34.36 17.75 -48.80
C LEU A 655 35.32 17.94 -47.62
N ASP A 656 36.14 18.99 -47.60
CA ASP A 656 37.03 19.30 -46.48
C ASP A 656 36.29 19.75 -45.22
N ILE A 657 35.12 20.40 -45.37
CA ILE A 657 34.27 20.94 -44.29
C ILE A 657 33.09 19.98 -44.01
N HIS A 658 32.74 19.11 -44.96
CA HIS A 658 31.56 18.25 -44.87
C HIS A 658 31.71 17.17 -43.77
N PRO A 659 30.80 17.08 -42.77
CA PRO A 659 30.96 16.20 -41.60
C PRO A 659 31.08 14.69 -41.89
N GLN A 660 30.73 14.23 -43.10
CA GLN A 660 30.98 12.84 -43.54
C GLN A 660 32.48 12.49 -43.61
N ARG A 661 33.39 13.47 -43.58
CA ARG A 661 34.83 13.22 -43.46
C ARG A 661 35.23 12.65 -42.09
N MET A 662 34.47 12.94 -41.03
CA MET A 662 34.79 12.54 -39.66
C MET A 662 33.79 11.52 -39.08
N LEU A 663 32.55 11.53 -39.54
CA LEU A 663 31.52 10.57 -39.13
C LEU A 663 31.63 9.26 -39.92
N GLU A 664 31.60 8.13 -39.21
CA GLU A 664 31.49 6.78 -39.79
C GLU A 664 30.15 6.62 -40.55
N ASP A 665 30.18 5.82 -41.62
CA ASP A 665 28.99 5.41 -42.37
C ASP A 665 27.99 4.63 -41.50
N PHE A 666 26.73 4.53 -41.92
CA PHE A 666 25.69 3.86 -41.12
C PHE A 666 25.94 2.35 -40.98
N ILE A 667 26.15 1.88 -39.74
CA ILE A 667 26.34 0.47 -39.37
C ILE A 667 25.12 -0.02 -38.54
N PRO A 668 24.39 -1.05 -39.00
CA PRO A 668 23.27 -1.62 -38.25
C PRO A 668 23.75 -2.39 -37.01
N LEU A 669 22.91 -2.45 -35.96
CA LEU A 669 23.23 -3.18 -34.74
C LEU A 669 23.42 -4.69 -35.01
N THR A 670 24.42 -5.27 -34.34
CA THR A 670 24.75 -6.70 -34.45
C THR A 670 23.61 -7.61 -34.03
N LYS A 671 23.44 -8.74 -34.72
CA LYS A 671 22.43 -9.75 -34.41
C LYS A 671 22.93 -10.72 -33.34
N GLY A 672 22.03 -11.15 -32.45
CA GLY A 672 22.31 -12.02 -31.31
C GLY A 672 22.74 -11.26 -30.05
N GLN A 673 23.70 -10.34 -30.17
CA GLN A 673 24.22 -9.52 -29.05
C GLN A 673 24.37 -8.05 -29.49
N TYR A 674 24.23 -7.12 -28.55
CA TYR A 674 24.47 -5.69 -28.79
C TYR A 674 25.98 -5.37 -28.70
N PRO A 675 26.50 -4.41 -29.50
CA PRO A 675 27.92 -4.09 -29.50
C PRO A 675 28.35 -3.42 -28.20
N ILE A 676 29.61 -3.58 -27.79
CA ILE A 676 30.14 -2.99 -26.55
C ILE A 676 30.42 -1.49 -26.79
N PHE A 677 29.65 -0.62 -26.15
CA PHE A 677 29.84 0.83 -26.24
C PHE A 677 30.98 1.27 -25.31
N ASN A 678 32.11 1.70 -25.90
CA ASN A 678 33.35 2.09 -25.19
C ASN A 678 33.87 3.50 -25.57
N LYS A 679 33.17 4.27 -26.43
CA LYS A 679 33.65 5.57 -26.94
C LYS A 679 33.41 6.72 -25.93
N TYR A 680 33.93 6.60 -24.69
CA TYR A 680 33.84 7.62 -23.62
C TYR A 680 34.94 7.47 -22.54
N PRO A 681 35.25 8.52 -21.75
CA PRO A 681 36.20 8.48 -20.62
C PRO A 681 35.72 7.58 -19.47
N LYS A 682 36.18 6.32 -19.44
CA LYS A 682 35.74 5.32 -18.44
C LYS A 682 35.95 5.76 -17.00
N PHE A 683 37.17 6.20 -16.65
CA PHE A 683 37.54 6.61 -15.30
C PHE A 683 36.55 7.60 -14.65
N ILE A 684 36.08 8.60 -15.40
CA ILE A 684 35.13 9.61 -14.91
C ILE A 684 33.76 8.98 -14.64
N VAL A 685 33.27 8.13 -15.55
CA VAL A 685 31.98 7.45 -15.43
C VAL A 685 32.01 6.41 -14.31
N ASP A 686 33.09 5.64 -14.19
CA ASP A 686 33.26 4.61 -13.17
C ASP A 686 33.35 5.25 -11.76
N TYR A 687 34.04 6.38 -11.61
CA TYR A 687 34.04 7.19 -10.39
C TYR A 687 32.64 7.72 -10.03
N GLN A 688 31.91 8.29 -11.00
CA GLN A 688 30.54 8.79 -10.77
C GLN A 688 29.57 7.67 -10.40
N ALA A 689 29.71 6.49 -11.02
CA ALA A 689 28.91 5.30 -10.69
C ALA A 689 29.21 4.76 -9.28
N GLN A 690 30.48 4.77 -8.86
CA GLN A 690 30.88 4.39 -7.49
C GLN A 690 30.32 5.34 -6.43
N GLU A 691 30.49 6.66 -6.61
CA GLU A 691 29.99 7.64 -5.63
C GLU A 691 28.44 7.66 -5.59
N ARG A 692 27.76 7.45 -6.72
CA ARG A 692 26.30 7.24 -6.77
C ARG A 692 25.87 5.99 -5.99
N GLU A 693 26.61 4.89 -6.09
CA GLU A 693 26.30 3.65 -5.36
C GLU A 693 26.59 3.77 -3.86
N ARG A 694 27.64 4.51 -3.48
CA ARG A 694 27.94 4.89 -2.09
C ARG A 694 26.80 5.70 -1.47
N ILE A 695 26.39 6.80 -2.10
CA ILE A 695 25.26 7.63 -1.64
C ILE A 695 23.98 6.78 -1.47
N ARG A 696 23.76 5.80 -2.36
CA ARG A 696 22.62 4.87 -2.29
C ARG A 696 22.75 3.86 -1.13
N GLN A 697 23.96 3.54 -0.67
CA GLN A 697 24.18 2.72 0.52
C GLN A 697 23.93 3.56 1.78
N ASP A 698 24.48 4.77 1.85
CA ASP A 698 24.26 5.74 2.93
C ASP A 698 22.75 6.06 3.11
N GLU A 699 22.02 6.36 2.03
CA GLU A 699 20.56 6.56 2.03
C GLU A 699 19.80 5.32 2.57
N MET A 700 20.24 4.12 2.20
CA MET A 700 19.60 2.87 2.62
C MET A 700 19.85 2.56 4.09
N GLU A 701 21.01 2.92 4.64
CA GLU A 701 21.32 2.74 6.06
C GLU A 701 20.57 3.78 6.91
N TYR A 702 20.57 5.05 6.51
CA TYR A 702 19.74 6.09 7.12
C TYR A 702 18.25 5.72 7.19
N LEU A 703 17.71 5.11 6.13
CA LEU A 703 16.31 4.64 6.11
C LEU A 703 16.06 3.47 7.07
N LYS A 704 17.02 2.55 7.26
CA LYS A 704 16.93 1.47 8.27
C LYS A 704 17.01 2.02 9.69
N GLU A 705 17.96 2.91 9.97
CA GLU A 705 18.09 3.57 11.28
C GLU A 705 16.80 4.30 11.65
N ARG A 706 16.19 5.02 10.70
CA ARG A 706 14.91 5.70 10.89
C ARG A 706 13.75 4.73 11.15
N GLN A 707 13.73 3.55 10.54
CA GLN A 707 12.73 2.52 10.83
C GLN A 707 12.92 1.94 12.24
N LEU A 708 14.16 1.62 12.62
CA LEU A 708 14.49 1.13 13.97
C LEU A 708 14.16 2.16 15.06
N ALA A 709 14.40 3.44 14.78
CA ALA A 709 14.01 4.54 15.67
C ALA A 709 12.49 4.57 15.88
N HIS A 710 11.69 4.58 14.80
CA HIS A 710 10.23 4.58 14.89
C HIS A 710 9.67 3.31 15.55
N GLU A 711 10.30 2.14 15.35
CA GLU A 711 9.96 0.93 16.09
C GLU A 711 10.25 1.03 17.59
N SER A 712 11.35 1.70 17.97
CA SER A 712 11.71 1.93 19.38
C SER A 712 10.78 2.95 20.04
N GLU A 713 10.36 3.99 19.30
CA GLU A 713 9.38 4.97 19.77
C GLU A 713 8.01 4.32 19.99
N ALA A 714 7.54 3.50 19.04
CA ALA A 714 6.27 2.77 19.16
C ALA A 714 6.26 1.82 20.37
N LYS A 715 7.33 1.03 20.57
CA LYS A 715 7.46 0.16 21.76
C LYS A 715 7.50 0.97 23.06
N ALA A 716 8.12 2.15 23.05
CA ALA A 716 8.14 3.07 24.18
C ALA A 716 6.83 3.86 24.37
N GLU A 717 5.88 3.82 23.44
CA GLU A 717 4.50 4.30 23.65
C GLU A 717 3.60 3.18 24.16
N GLU A 718 3.72 1.97 23.60
CA GLU A 718 3.03 0.77 24.07
C GLU A 718 3.32 0.50 25.56
N GLN A 719 4.60 0.51 25.96
CA GLN A 719 4.97 0.28 27.36
C GLN A 719 4.47 1.38 28.31
N LYS A 720 4.38 2.65 27.87
CA LYS A 720 3.76 3.72 28.67
C LYS A 720 2.25 3.50 28.84
N ALA A 721 1.57 3.03 27.79
CA ALA A 721 0.14 2.73 27.87
C ALA A 721 -0.14 1.54 28.81
N GLU A 722 0.75 0.53 28.85
CA GLU A 722 0.70 -0.54 29.85
C GLU A 722 0.93 -0.01 31.29
N ASP A 723 1.95 0.82 31.51
CA ASP A 723 2.24 1.44 32.81
C ASP A 723 1.09 2.34 33.30
N GLU A 724 0.49 3.16 32.42
CA GLU A 724 -0.67 3.99 32.73
C GLU A 724 -1.91 3.14 33.06
N ALA A 725 -2.20 2.10 32.27
CA ALA A 725 -3.31 1.17 32.53
C ALA A 725 -3.12 0.40 33.85
N TRP A 726 -1.89 -0.01 34.16
CA TRP A 726 -1.53 -0.60 35.45
C TRP A 726 -1.76 0.39 36.59
N TYR A 727 -1.35 1.65 36.45
CA TYR A 727 -1.51 2.67 37.47
C TYR A 727 -2.99 3.00 37.74
N GLN A 728 -3.82 3.10 36.69
CA GLN A 728 -5.27 3.28 36.82
C GLN A 728 -5.92 2.08 37.56
N LYS A 729 -5.54 0.85 37.21
CA LYS A 729 -6.01 -0.36 37.90
C LYS A 729 -5.60 -0.37 39.37
N GLN A 730 -4.36 0.03 39.68
CA GLN A 730 -3.84 0.11 41.04
C GLN A 730 -4.51 1.21 41.87
N LYS A 731 -4.90 2.33 41.24
CA LYS A 731 -5.71 3.40 41.85
C LYS A 731 -7.10 2.91 42.22
N LEU A 732 -7.81 2.25 41.30
CA LEU A 732 -9.13 1.65 41.55
C LEU A 732 -9.10 0.61 42.69
N LEU A 733 -8.04 -0.19 42.78
CA LEU A 733 -7.86 -1.15 43.88
C LEU A 733 -7.70 -0.46 45.25
N ARG A 734 -6.94 0.65 45.32
CA ARG A 734 -6.83 1.45 46.56
C ARG A 734 -8.15 2.11 46.94
N GLU A 735 -8.86 2.70 45.97
CA GLU A 735 -10.15 3.34 46.21
C GLU A 735 -11.19 2.33 46.74
N ALA A 736 -11.21 1.11 46.21
CA ALA A 736 -12.04 0.02 46.72
C ALA A 736 -11.61 -0.44 48.13
N GLU A 737 -10.32 -0.46 48.44
CA GLU A 737 -9.82 -0.79 49.79
C GLU A 737 -10.18 0.30 50.82
N GLU A 738 -10.04 1.58 50.46
CA GLU A 738 -10.45 2.71 51.30
C GLU A 738 -11.96 2.72 51.56
N GLN A 739 -12.79 2.46 50.54
CA GLN A 739 -14.23 2.28 50.70
C GLN A 739 -14.54 1.11 51.66
N ARG A 740 -13.85 -0.03 51.50
CA ARG A 740 -14.01 -1.18 52.40
C ARG A 740 -13.62 -0.86 53.84
N ARG A 741 -12.52 -0.11 54.05
CA ARG A 741 -12.08 0.34 55.37
C ARG A 741 -13.11 1.28 56.01
N LYS A 742 -13.70 2.22 55.26
CA LYS A 742 -14.78 3.10 55.75
C LYS A 742 -16.02 2.32 56.17
N MET A 743 -16.51 1.41 55.32
CA MET A 743 -17.68 0.58 55.66
C MET A 743 -17.45 -0.29 56.91
N LEU A 744 -16.24 -0.83 57.10
CA LEU A 744 -15.89 -1.55 58.34
C LEU A 744 -15.93 -0.64 59.57
N LEU A 745 -15.39 0.58 59.46
CA LEU A 745 -15.37 1.57 60.55
C LEU A 745 -16.79 2.01 60.94
N GLU A 746 -17.65 2.27 59.96
CA GLU A 746 -19.06 2.61 60.20
C GLU A 746 -19.83 1.47 60.87
N GLU A 747 -19.57 0.20 60.53
CA GLU A 747 -20.18 -0.95 61.21
C GLU A 747 -19.61 -1.18 62.61
N GLU A 748 -18.32 -0.93 62.85
CA GLU A 748 -17.72 -0.97 64.19
C GLU A 748 -18.29 0.13 65.10
N GLU A 749 -18.52 1.34 64.58
CA GLU A 749 -19.20 2.42 65.33
C GLU A 749 -20.66 2.04 65.68
N LYS A 750 -21.43 1.49 64.72
CA LYS A 750 -22.79 0.99 64.98
C LYS A 750 -22.80 -0.12 66.03
N LEU A 751 -21.84 -1.04 65.99
CA LEU A 751 -21.66 -2.09 67.00
C LEU A 751 -21.25 -1.52 68.37
N ALA A 752 -20.41 -0.48 68.41
CA ALA A 752 -20.04 0.20 69.64
C ALA A 752 -21.24 0.92 70.27
N GLU A 753 -22.03 1.65 69.49
CA GLU A 753 -23.28 2.27 69.95
C GLU A 753 -24.27 1.23 70.50
N GLN A 754 -24.50 0.12 69.78
CA GLN A 754 -25.39 -0.94 70.25
C GLN A 754 -24.91 -1.54 71.58
N ARG A 755 -23.60 -1.81 71.72
CA ARG A 755 -22.99 -2.25 72.98
C ARG A 755 -23.16 -1.22 74.10
N GLN A 756 -23.01 0.07 73.80
CA GLN A 756 -23.19 1.15 74.78
C GLN A 756 -24.65 1.29 75.24
N ARG A 757 -25.62 1.21 74.32
CA ARG A 757 -27.06 1.21 74.61
C ARG A 757 -27.46 0.00 75.46
N LEU A 758 -27.00 -1.20 75.10
CA LEU A 758 -27.21 -2.42 75.90
C LEU A 758 -26.56 -2.32 77.29
N ALA A 759 -25.37 -1.72 77.40
CA ALA A 759 -24.71 -1.49 78.67
C ALA A 759 -25.46 -0.45 79.54
N ALA A 760 -26.09 0.57 78.96
CA ALA A 760 -26.96 1.50 79.67
C ALA A 760 -28.20 0.78 80.22
N ILE A 761 -28.94 0.06 79.36
CA ILE A 761 -30.12 -0.74 79.76
C ILE A 761 -29.77 -1.73 80.88
N LYS A 762 -28.60 -2.40 80.80
CA LYS A 762 -28.12 -3.31 81.84
C LYS A 762 -27.81 -2.62 83.17
N ARG A 763 -27.29 -1.38 83.16
CA ARG A 763 -27.12 -0.56 84.38
C ARG A 763 -28.48 -0.19 84.97
N ASP A 764 -29.41 0.30 84.17
CA ASP A 764 -30.74 0.72 84.63
C ASP A 764 -31.54 -0.45 85.23
N LEU A 765 -31.46 -1.63 84.62
CA LEU A 765 -32.03 -2.87 85.17
C LEU A 765 -31.39 -3.22 86.52
N LYS A 766 -30.06 -3.10 86.67
CA LYS A 766 -29.38 -3.40 87.93
C LYS A 766 -29.68 -2.35 89.02
N VAL A 767 -29.87 -1.08 88.66
CA VAL A 767 -30.35 -0.04 89.59
C VAL A 767 -31.76 -0.36 90.08
N LYS A 768 -32.68 -0.77 89.18
CA LYS A 768 -34.04 -1.20 89.56
C LYS A 768 -34.03 -2.45 90.46
N GLU A 769 -33.17 -3.42 90.18
CA GLU A 769 -32.98 -4.61 91.02
C GLU A 769 -32.50 -4.22 92.45
N LEU A 770 -31.50 -3.34 92.55
CA LEU A 770 -31.00 -2.82 93.83
C LEU A 770 -32.07 -2.01 94.59
N GLN A 771 -32.85 -1.18 93.89
CA GLN A 771 -33.97 -0.44 94.48
C GLN A 771 -35.05 -1.37 95.06
N LEU A 772 -35.35 -2.49 94.39
CA LEU A 772 -36.28 -3.50 94.91
C LEU A 772 -35.73 -4.21 96.15
N LEU A 773 -34.43 -4.57 96.14
CA LEU A 773 -33.75 -5.19 97.29
C LEU A 773 -33.69 -4.25 98.51
N ASP A 774 -33.38 -2.97 98.31
CA ASP A 774 -33.43 -1.96 99.38
C ASP A 774 -34.86 -1.74 99.86
N ALA A 775 -35.86 -1.76 98.97
CA ALA A 775 -37.26 -1.64 99.35
C ALA A 775 -37.79 -2.86 100.12
N SER A 776 -37.26 -4.07 99.91
CA SER A 776 -37.54 -5.22 100.76
C SER A 776 -36.78 -5.16 102.10
N ARG A 777 -35.50 -4.73 102.07
CA ARG A 777 -34.68 -4.58 103.28
C ARG A 777 -35.26 -3.54 104.24
N ARG A 778 -35.74 -2.40 103.73
CA ARG A 778 -36.43 -1.37 104.53
C ARG A 778 -37.73 -1.89 105.14
N ARG A 779 -38.55 -2.64 104.40
CA ARG A 779 -39.75 -3.28 104.96
C ARG A 779 -39.43 -4.26 106.09
N PHE A 780 -38.37 -5.06 105.94
CA PHE A 780 -37.91 -5.98 106.99
C PHE A 780 -37.40 -5.24 108.24
N LEU A 781 -36.62 -4.17 108.06
CA LEU A 781 -36.13 -3.33 109.16
C LEU A 781 -37.28 -2.63 109.90
N ASN A 782 -38.25 -2.05 109.18
CA ASN A 782 -39.45 -1.48 109.79
C ASN A 782 -40.22 -2.53 110.59
N TYR A 783 -40.47 -3.72 110.02
CA TYR A 783 -41.15 -4.80 110.73
C TYR A 783 -40.45 -5.23 112.02
N GLN A 784 -39.10 -5.27 112.04
CA GLN A 784 -38.33 -5.51 113.26
C GLN A 784 -38.45 -4.36 114.27
N GLN A 785 -38.46 -3.11 113.81
CA GLN A 785 -38.68 -1.94 114.66
C GLN A 785 -40.10 -1.91 115.25
N ASP A 786 -41.12 -2.28 114.48
CA ASP A 786 -42.52 -2.37 114.91
C ASP A 786 -42.69 -3.45 116.00
N GLN A 787 -42.04 -4.61 115.84
CA GLN A 787 -42.02 -5.66 116.87
C GLN A 787 -41.37 -5.17 118.17
N LEU A 788 -40.18 -4.56 118.10
CA LEU A 788 -39.50 -4.01 119.27
C LEU A 788 -40.31 -2.87 119.94
N GLN A 789 -41.06 -2.07 119.18
CA GLN A 789 -41.97 -1.07 119.75
C GLN A 789 -43.19 -1.70 120.45
N MET A 790 -43.70 -2.83 119.96
CA MET A 790 -44.76 -3.58 120.66
C MET A 790 -44.24 -4.22 121.96
N GLU A 791 -43.03 -4.78 121.95
CA GLU A 791 -42.39 -5.34 123.16
C GLU A 791 -42.09 -4.26 124.20
N LEU A 792 -41.50 -3.12 123.79
CA LEU A 792 -41.27 -1.97 124.68
C LEU A 792 -42.57 -1.45 125.27
N LYS A 793 -43.62 -1.29 124.45
CA LYS A 793 -44.92 -0.84 124.95
C LYS A 793 -45.56 -1.82 125.93
N HIS A 794 -45.45 -3.14 125.70
CA HIS A 794 -45.91 -4.14 126.67
C HIS A 794 -45.14 -4.04 127.99
N LEU A 795 -43.82 -3.82 127.94
CA LEU A 795 -42.99 -3.62 129.11
C LEU A 795 -43.35 -2.33 129.86
N ASP A 796 -43.60 -1.22 129.16
CA ASP A 796 -44.07 0.04 129.74
C ASP A 796 -45.45 -0.14 130.41
N ASP A 797 -46.40 -0.82 129.75
CA ASP A 797 -47.71 -1.14 130.31
C ASP A 797 -47.61 -2.07 131.55
N GLU A 798 -46.59 -2.93 131.63
CA GLU A 798 -46.31 -3.78 132.80
C GLU A 798 -45.60 -3.02 133.94
N ILE A 799 -44.67 -2.11 133.60
CA ILE A 799 -44.01 -1.19 134.53
C ILE A 799 -45.04 -0.24 135.15
N ALA A 800 -45.96 0.33 134.37
CA ALA A 800 -47.03 1.20 134.85
C ALA A 800 -47.95 0.47 135.84
N ARG A 801 -48.35 -0.78 135.55
CA ARG A 801 -49.11 -1.63 136.49
C ARG A 801 -48.31 -1.90 137.78
N LYS A 802 -47.03 -2.24 137.68
CA LYS A 802 -46.14 -2.49 138.83
C LYS A 802 -45.81 -1.22 139.63
N ALA A 803 -45.84 -0.04 139.01
CA ALA A 803 -45.67 1.25 139.67
C ALA A 803 -46.94 1.60 140.46
N SER A 804 -48.12 1.52 139.84
CA SER A 804 -49.40 1.83 140.51
C SER A 804 -49.68 0.93 141.73
N MET A 805 -49.33 -0.37 141.65
CA MET A 805 -49.40 -1.27 142.81
C MET A 805 -48.48 -0.80 143.95
N ARG A 806 -47.22 -0.48 143.67
CA ARG A 806 -46.29 0.03 144.70
C ARG A 806 -46.72 1.38 145.25
N GLU A 807 -47.32 2.25 144.43
CA GLU A 807 -47.80 3.56 144.85
C GLU A 807 -48.91 3.41 145.90
N GLN A 808 -49.85 2.48 145.69
CA GLN A 808 -50.87 2.11 146.68
C GLN A 808 -50.26 1.50 147.96
N GLU A 809 -49.27 0.62 147.84
CA GLU A 809 -48.54 0.05 148.99
C GLU A 809 -47.79 1.15 149.79
N THR A 810 -47.13 2.10 149.10
CA THR A 810 -46.44 3.22 149.77
C THR A 810 -47.40 4.22 150.40
N ALA A 811 -48.57 4.47 149.80
CA ALA A 811 -49.58 5.35 150.40
C ALA A 811 -50.09 4.81 151.74
N ALA A 812 -50.30 3.50 151.86
CA ALA A 812 -50.61 2.84 153.12
C ALA A 812 -49.44 2.94 154.13
N ALA A 813 -48.21 2.64 153.68
CA ALA A 813 -47.02 2.70 154.54
C ALA A 813 -46.72 4.11 155.07
N VAL A 814 -47.04 5.17 154.32
CA VAL A 814 -46.86 6.56 154.76
C VAL A 814 -47.76 6.91 155.95
N GLN A 815 -49.00 6.39 156.00
CA GLN A 815 -49.90 6.62 157.13
C GLN A 815 -49.38 5.96 158.42
N ASP A 816 -48.84 4.74 158.33
CA ASP A 816 -48.18 4.06 159.45
C ASP A 816 -46.87 4.76 159.89
N VAL A 817 -46.13 5.34 158.94
CA VAL A 817 -44.89 6.09 159.22
C VAL A 817 -45.18 7.42 159.90
N GLU A 818 -46.28 8.11 159.57
CA GLU A 818 -46.62 9.39 160.17
C GLU A 818 -46.95 9.27 161.67
N ILE A 819 -47.53 8.14 162.10
CA ILE A 819 -47.70 7.79 163.52
C ILE A 819 -46.33 7.58 164.20
N ARG A 820 -45.44 6.79 163.59
CA ARG A 820 -44.09 6.50 164.14
C ARG A 820 -43.14 7.69 164.10
N ARG A 821 -43.40 8.68 163.27
CA ARG A 821 -42.59 9.90 163.14
C ARG A 821 -42.57 10.71 164.43
N MET A 822 -43.70 10.80 165.15
CA MET A 822 -43.77 11.48 166.44
C MET A 822 -42.94 10.78 167.53
N GLU A 823 -42.75 9.46 167.46
CA GLU A 823 -41.83 8.74 168.35
C GLU A 823 -40.36 8.97 167.96
N LEU A 824 -40.05 8.97 166.65
CA LEU A 824 -38.68 9.10 166.14
C LEU A 824 -38.13 10.53 166.15
N GLU A 825 -38.94 11.57 166.25
CA GLU A 825 -38.43 12.95 166.41
C GLU A 825 -37.88 13.21 167.83
N SER A 826 -38.22 12.36 168.82
CA SER A 826 -37.47 12.23 170.09
C SER A 826 -36.20 11.35 169.96
N GLN A 827 -36.02 10.68 168.82
CA GLN A 827 -34.91 9.81 168.41
C GLN A 827 -33.50 10.39 168.58
N ARG A 828 -33.17 11.28 167.64
CA ARG A 828 -31.84 11.82 167.29
C ARG A 828 -32.05 12.92 166.24
N GLN A 829 -31.58 14.17 166.33
CA GLN A 829 -30.92 14.97 167.40
C GLN A 829 -29.62 14.46 168.04
N LEU A 830 -29.09 13.30 167.67
CA LEU A 830 -27.92 12.70 168.35
C LEU A 830 -26.87 12.12 167.40
N PHE A 831 -26.97 12.39 166.09
CA PHE A 831 -25.85 12.29 165.15
C PHE A 831 -26.07 13.23 163.95
N GLU A 832 -25.64 14.47 164.12
CA GLU A 832 -25.36 15.41 163.03
C GLU A 832 -24.22 14.86 162.14
N GLN A 833 -24.38 14.86 160.82
CA GLN A 833 -23.91 15.87 159.82
C GLN A 833 -22.41 15.81 159.46
N VAL A 834 -22.09 16.27 158.22
CA VAL A 834 -20.82 16.90 157.76
C VAL A 834 -19.58 15.97 157.61
N THR A 835 -18.81 15.92 156.50
CA THR A 835 -18.90 16.49 155.13
C THR A 835 -17.97 15.75 154.12
N GLU A 836 -18.27 15.91 152.83
CA GLU A 836 -17.44 16.12 151.61
C GLU A 836 -15.89 15.94 151.58
N GLY A 837 -15.33 15.65 150.39
CA GLY A 837 -13.88 15.44 150.16
C GLY A 837 -13.34 15.61 148.71
N ASN A 838 -13.31 16.86 148.24
CA ASN A 838 -12.63 17.48 147.06
C ASN A 838 -11.73 16.71 146.04
N VAL A 839 -12.05 16.98 144.76
CA VAL A 839 -11.23 17.21 143.52
C VAL A 839 -9.68 17.26 143.60
N ALA A 840 -8.98 16.57 142.67
CA ALA A 840 -7.72 17.07 142.03
C ALA A 840 -7.28 16.38 140.70
N LYS A 841 -7.10 17.19 139.65
CA LYS A 841 -6.11 17.16 138.52
C LYS A 841 -5.71 15.86 137.76
N ALA A 842 -6.22 15.78 136.53
CA ALA A 842 -5.55 15.59 135.22
C ALA A 842 -4.07 15.11 135.10
N GLU A 843 -3.82 14.18 134.15
CA GLU A 843 -2.89 14.42 133.01
C GLU A 843 -3.06 13.42 131.81
N GLN A 844 -2.45 13.80 130.67
CA GLN A 844 -1.87 12.98 129.59
C GLN A 844 -2.70 12.19 128.54
N LYS A 845 -2.72 12.73 127.29
CA LYS A 845 -2.35 12.15 125.96
C LYS A 845 -3.06 12.94 124.84
N ARG A 846 -2.42 13.56 123.82
CA ARG A 846 -1.18 13.30 123.06
C ARG A 846 -1.11 11.94 122.34
N ILE A 847 -1.99 11.76 121.34
CA ILE A 847 -1.85 10.75 120.26
C ILE A 847 -2.27 11.33 118.87
N ASP A 848 -3.35 12.12 118.77
CA ASP A 848 -3.99 12.46 117.48
C ASP A 848 -3.24 13.45 116.56
N THR A 849 -2.13 14.06 117.00
CA THR A 849 -1.38 15.06 116.22
C THR A 849 -0.26 14.48 115.35
N ASP A 850 0.43 13.43 115.80
CA ASP A 850 1.62 12.92 115.10
C ASP A 850 1.26 12.11 113.84
N TRP A 851 0.13 11.40 113.87
CA TRP A 851 -0.40 10.64 112.73
C TRP A 851 -0.61 11.53 111.49
N ARG A 852 -1.29 12.68 111.66
CA ARG A 852 -1.54 13.62 110.55
C ARG A 852 -0.26 14.22 109.98
N LEU A 853 0.76 14.45 110.80
CA LEU A 853 2.06 14.96 110.36
C LEU A 853 2.88 13.92 109.58
N GLN A 854 2.90 12.65 110.01
CA GLN A 854 3.65 11.60 109.30
C GLN A 854 3.07 11.29 107.91
N VAL A 855 1.74 11.28 107.76
CA VAL A 855 1.09 11.06 106.45
C VAL A 855 1.45 12.18 105.46
N LEU A 856 1.40 13.45 105.90
CA LEU A 856 1.82 14.62 105.11
C LEU A 856 3.34 14.75 104.89
N GLN A 857 4.14 13.84 105.46
CA GLN A 857 5.56 13.67 105.18
C GLN A 857 5.88 12.42 104.34
N ARG A 858 4.90 11.57 104.01
CA ARG A 858 5.06 10.51 102.98
C ARG A 858 4.69 11.03 101.60
N LEU A 859 3.50 11.61 101.41
CA LEU A 859 3.09 12.19 100.12
C LEU A 859 4.16 13.13 99.54
N ARG A 860 4.70 14.05 100.34
CA ARG A 860 5.75 14.98 99.90
C ARG A 860 7.09 14.34 99.52
N ARG A 861 7.36 13.10 99.93
CA ARG A 861 8.53 12.33 99.44
C ARG A 861 8.17 11.57 98.17
N ASP A 862 7.02 10.90 98.16
CA ASP A 862 6.52 10.17 96.98
C ASP A 862 6.34 11.10 95.76
N ASP A 863 5.91 12.35 95.98
CA ASP A 863 5.80 13.38 94.94
C ASP A 863 7.17 14.01 94.57
N GLN A 864 8.08 14.24 95.53
CA GLN A 864 9.45 14.71 95.22
C GLN A 864 10.28 13.67 94.45
N ASP A 865 10.11 12.39 94.74
CA ASP A 865 10.80 11.32 94.02
C ASP A 865 10.18 11.10 92.62
N ARG A 866 8.87 11.38 92.44
CA ARG A 866 8.26 11.51 91.12
C ARG A 866 8.78 12.71 90.32
N GLU A 867 8.92 13.89 90.94
CA GLU A 867 9.49 15.06 90.27
C GLU A 867 10.92 14.78 89.78
N LYS A 868 11.77 14.14 90.61
CA LYS A 868 13.11 13.68 90.19
C LYS A 868 13.05 12.71 89.01
N CYS A 869 12.14 11.72 89.03
CA CYS A 869 11.97 10.82 87.88
C CYS A 869 11.53 11.56 86.60
N TYR A 870 10.70 12.60 86.71
CA TYR A 870 10.36 13.44 85.56
C TYR A 870 11.53 14.33 85.11
N GLU A 871 12.32 14.90 86.02
CA GLU A 871 13.55 15.64 85.67
C GLU A 871 14.60 14.75 84.99
N GLU A 872 14.79 13.52 85.45
CA GLU A 872 15.66 12.54 84.80
C GLU A 872 15.12 12.11 83.44
N LEU A 873 13.81 11.89 83.31
CA LEU A 873 13.19 11.58 82.01
C LEU A 873 13.32 12.75 81.02
N VAL A 874 13.16 14.00 81.48
CA VAL A 874 13.36 15.21 80.66
C VAL A 874 14.83 15.39 80.27
N LYS A 875 15.79 15.11 81.17
CA LYS A 875 17.22 15.07 80.83
C LYS A 875 17.50 13.99 79.79
N LEU A 876 17.01 12.76 79.97
CA LEU A 876 17.22 11.67 79.02
C LEU A 876 16.57 11.91 77.65
N LEU A 877 15.46 12.66 77.59
CA LEU A 877 14.85 13.13 76.34
C LEU A 877 15.63 14.28 75.70
N HIS A 878 16.22 15.17 76.50
CA HIS A 878 17.10 16.23 76.00
C HIS A 878 18.41 15.64 75.45
N ASP A 879 19.07 14.76 76.19
CA ASP A 879 20.27 14.02 75.79
C ASP A 879 20.03 13.17 74.53
N ASN A 880 18.85 12.54 74.38
CA ASN A 880 18.49 11.87 73.13
C ASN A 880 18.41 12.87 71.98
N ARG A 881 17.71 14.00 72.14
CA ARG A 881 17.61 15.02 71.07
C ARG A 881 18.95 15.64 70.70
N VAL A 882 19.86 15.82 71.66
CA VAL A 882 21.23 16.27 71.40
C VAL A 882 21.98 15.20 70.60
N ARG A 883 21.93 13.92 71.02
CA ARG A 883 22.57 12.81 70.29
C ARG A 883 21.96 12.58 68.90
N GLU A 884 20.65 12.76 68.72
CA GLU A 884 19.97 12.72 67.42
C GLU A 884 20.45 13.86 66.50
N ALA A 885 20.62 15.07 67.04
CA ALA A 885 21.16 16.21 66.30
C ALA A 885 22.65 16.03 65.94
N GLU A 886 23.46 15.45 66.85
CA GLU A 886 24.84 15.05 66.59
C GLU A 886 24.92 13.95 65.52
N LEU A 887 24.04 12.94 65.57
CA LEU A 887 23.93 11.90 64.53
C LEU A 887 23.51 12.49 63.18
N LEU A 888 22.57 13.43 63.14
CA LEU A 888 22.17 14.15 61.93
C LEU A 888 23.31 15.01 61.36
N LYS A 889 24.12 15.64 62.21
CA LYS A 889 25.31 16.40 61.79
C LYS A 889 26.39 15.45 61.25
N ALA A 890 26.69 14.37 61.96
CA ALA A 890 27.65 13.35 61.53
C ALA A 890 27.20 12.67 60.22
N MET A 891 25.91 12.36 60.05
CA MET A 891 25.37 11.86 58.79
C MET A 891 25.64 12.85 57.65
N LYS A 892 25.28 14.13 57.81
CA LYS A 892 25.55 15.16 56.80
C LYS A 892 27.04 15.28 56.47
N GLU A 893 27.91 15.34 57.47
CA GLU A 893 29.36 15.37 57.24
C GLU A 893 29.89 14.13 56.50
N THR A 894 29.27 12.95 56.69
CA THR A 894 29.61 11.74 55.90
C THR A 894 28.94 11.69 54.53
N GLU A 895 27.88 12.46 54.27
CA GLU A 895 27.28 12.60 52.93
C GLU A 895 28.02 13.66 52.12
N GLU A 896 28.37 14.80 52.72
CA GLU A 896 29.24 15.83 52.13
C GLU A 896 30.60 15.24 51.73
N LYS A 897 31.26 14.48 52.61
CA LYS A 897 32.50 13.76 52.26
C LYS A 897 32.32 12.72 51.16
N LYS A 898 31.16 12.06 51.06
CA LYS A 898 30.88 11.14 49.93
C LYS A 898 30.68 11.90 48.63
N TRP A 899 30.11 13.10 48.66
CA TRP A 899 30.01 13.98 47.49
C TRP A 899 31.37 14.52 47.07
N GLU A 900 32.24 14.90 48.01
CA GLU A 900 33.64 15.27 47.73
C GLU A 900 34.42 14.09 47.12
N ASP A 901 34.30 12.88 47.69
CA ASP A 901 34.86 11.63 47.14
C ASP A 901 34.38 11.34 45.72
N ILE A 902 33.09 11.60 45.42
CA ILE A 902 32.51 11.41 44.08
C ILE A 902 33.07 12.45 43.12
N ILE A 903 33.11 13.73 43.50
CA ILE A 903 33.65 14.82 42.66
C ILE A 903 35.14 14.59 42.35
N GLN A 904 35.94 14.14 43.33
CA GLN A 904 37.34 13.77 43.10
C GLN A 904 37.48 12.57 42.16
N LYS A 905 36.60 11.56 42.25
CA LYS A 905 36.61 10.40 41.34
C LYS A 905 36.10 10.73 39.93
N GLU A 906 35.14 11.64 39.79
CA GLU A 906 34.72 12.15 38.48
C GLU A 906 35.83 12.98 37.82
N ALA A 907 36.56 13.80 38.59
CA ALA A 907 37.74 14.51 38.10
C ALA A 907 38.88 13.57 37.67
N GLN A 908 39.20 12.55 38.49
CA GLN A 908 40.18 11.51 38.13
C GLN A 908 39.75 10.74 36.87
N LEU A 909 38.47 10.37 36.76
CA LEU A 909 37.95 9.65 35.59
C LEU A 909 37.97 10.52 34.32
N GLU A 910 37.74 11.83 34.43
CA GLU A 910 37.96 12.77 33.30
C GLU A 910 39.43 12.86 32.91
N GLU A 911 40.37 12.84 33.85
CA GLU A 911 41.81 12.90 33.59
C GLU A 911 42.32 11.59 32.97
N GLU A 912 41.86 10.43 33.45
CA GLU A 912 42.08 9.12 32.82
C GLU A 912 41.48 9.07 31.40
N GLN A 913 40.28 9.62 31.16
CA GLN A 913 39.70 9.69 29.82
C GLN A 913 40.49 10.59 28.86
N LYS A 914 41.02 11.71 29.35
CA LYS A 914 41.91 12.59 28.56
C LYS A 914 43.24 11.91 28.23
N ALA A 915 43.83 11.18 29.19
CA ALA A 915 45.02 10.38 28.98
C ALA A 915 44.77 9.22 27.99
N ALA A 916 43.64 8.53 28.08
CA ALA A 916 43.25 7.47 27.16
C ALA A 916 43.00 8.02 25.73
N ALA A 917 42.36 9.18 25.60
CA ALA A 917 42.16 9.84 24.31
C ALA A 917 43.50 10.22 23.65
N ALA A 918 44.43 10.81 24.40
CA ALA A 918 45.77 11.13 23.92
C ALA A 918 46.59 9.87 23.54
N ALA A 919 46.42 8.77 24.28
CA ALA A 919 47.04 7.49 23.96
C ALA A 919 46.47 6.89 22.66
N ASP A 920 45.16 6.98 22.41
CA ASP A 920 44.55 6.51 21.16
C ASP A 920 44.83 7.47 19.97
N GLU A 921 45.07 8.77 20.19
CA GLU A 921 45.59 9.66 19.15
C GLU A 921 47.03 9.32 18.76
N HIS A 922 47.92 9.11 19.72
CA HIS A 922 49.28 8.60 19.45
C HIS A 922 49.26 7.22 18.79
N ARG A 923 48.31 6.35 19.16
CA ARG A 923 48.12 5.04 18.53
C ARG A 923 47.64 5.14 17.09
N LYS A 924 46.79 6.11 16.76
CA LYS A 924 46.38 6.42 15.38
C LYS A 924 47.57 6.93 14.56
N GLN A 925 48.31 7.93 15.08
CA GLN A 925 49.53 8.43 14.43
C GLN A 925 50.52 7.29 14.16
N PHE A 926 50.79 6.43 15.13
CA PHE A 926 51.64 5.25 14.95
C PHE A 926 51.10 4.24 13.93
N LEU A 927 49.77 4.10 13.80
CA LEU A 927 49.16 3.24 12.78
C LEU A 927 49.20 3.87 11.39
N ASP A 928 49.00 5.18 11.27
CA ASP A 928 49.09 5.92 10.01
C ASP A 928 50.54 5.97 9.50
N ASP A 929 51.53 6.20 10.39
CA ASP A 929 52.96 6.05 10.08
C ASP A 929 53.29 4.62 9.64
N LYS A 930 52.76 3.59 10.34
CA LYS A 930 52.91 2.18 9.95
C LYS A 930 52.29 1.84 8.60
N ILE A 931 51.19 2.50 8.22
CA ILE A 931 50.53 2.34 6.93
C ILE A 931 51.34 3.05 5.84
N ASN A 932 51.91 4.22 6.11
CA ASN A 932 52.81 4.93 5.18
C ASN A 932 54.13 4.15 4.96
N ASP A 933 54.75 3.62 6.02
CA ASP A 933 55.88 2.68 5.95
C ASP A 933 55.56 1.49 5.03
N ALA A 934 54.37 0.89 5.22
CA ALA A 934 53.93 -0.27 4.44
C ALA A 934 53.62 0.07 2.98
N LEU A 935 53.07 1.27 2.73
CA LEU A 935 52.82 1.79 1.38
C LEU A 935 54.15 2.06 0.65
N GLU A 936 55.12 2.72 1.29
CA GLU A 936 56.47 2.88 0.73
C GLU A 936 57.14 1.52 0.46
N LEU A 937 56.92 0.51 1.32
CA LEU A 937 57.45 -0.83 1.09
C LEU A 937 56.75 -1.51 -0.10
N SER A 938 55.44 -1.35 -0.27
CA SER A 938 54.72 -1.86 -1.44
C SER A 938 55.14 -1.16 -2.73
N GLU A 939 55.33 0.16 -2.72
CA GLU A 939 55.75 0.93 -3.90
C GLU A 939 57.21 0.65 -4.31
N LYS A 940 58.02 0.12 -3.39
CA LYS A 940 59.35 -0.44 -3.68
C LYS A 940 59.27 -1.86 -4.23
N LEU A 941 58.36 -2.69 -3.72
CA LEU A 941 58.13 -4.06 -4.21
C LEU A 941 57.46 -4.10 -5.60
N GLU A 942 56.59 -3.15 -5.94
CA GLU A 942 56.00 -3.04 -7.29
C GLU A 942 56.98 -2.52 -8.37
N ARG A 943 58.23 -2.20 -7.99
CA ARG A 943 59.30 -1.78 -8.91
C ARG A 943 60.28 -2.91 -9.28
N GLU A 944 60.18 -4.10 -8.69
CA GLU A 944 61.02 -5.25 -9.02
C GLU A 944 60.21 -6.44 -9.57
N ASP A 945 60.52 -6.79 -10.81
CA ASP A 945 59.93 -7.80 -11.71
C ASP A 945 59.09 -8.96 -11.14
N GLY A 946 57.92 -9.17 -11.76
CA GLY A 946 57.05 -10.30 -11.49
C GLY A 946 57.47 -11.65 -12.10
N TYR A 947 56.73 -12.71 -11.75
CA TYR A 947 56.57 -13.95 -12.52
C TYR A 947 55.28 -14.68 -12.05
N PHE A 948 54.91 -15.77 -12.74
CA PHE A 948 53.78 -16.68 -12.42
C PHE A 948 53.95 -17.39 -11.04
N GLU A 949 52.99 -18.08 -10.41
CA GLU A 949 51.91 -18.92 -10.96
C GLU A 949 50.71 -19.17 -9.98
N ARG A 950 49.78 -20.04 -10.40
CA ARG A 950 48.61 -20.61 -9.67
C ARG A 950 48.92 -22.07 -9.21
N PRO A 951 48.00 -22.83 -8.55
CA PRO A 951 47.07 -22.51 -7.45
C PRO A 951 47.04 -23.60 -6.33
N CYS A 952 46.18 -23.40 -5.33
CA CYS A 952 45.47 -24.44 -4.54
C CYS A 952 46.23 -25.36 -3.53
N ASP A 953 45.46 -25.71 -2.50
CA ASP A 953 45.22 -27.06 -1.94
C ASP A 953 45.69 -27.46 -0.51
N LEU A 954 44.81 -28.27 0.10
CA LEU A 954 44.95 -29.23 1.20
C LEU A 954 45.37 -28.84 2.64
N LYS A 955 44.78 -29.62 3.57
CA LYS A 955 44.96 -29.59 5.02
C LYS A 955 46.16 -30.45 5.46
N ALA A 956 46.78 -30.05 6.58
CA ALA A 956 46.82 -30.79 7.86
C ALA A 956 48.20 -30.98 8.50
N ARG A 957 48.23 -30.89 9.85
CA ARG A 957 49.31 -31.33 10.77
C ARG A 957 50.61 -30.48 10.66
N ARG A 958 51.48 -30.37 11.69
CA ARG A 958 51.52 -30.97 13.05
C ARG A 958 52.37 -30.09 14.01
N THR A 959 52.30 -30.41 15.31
CA THR A 959 53.36 -30.42 16.36
C THR A 959 54.80 -29.99 15.97
N GLU A 960 55.65 -29.38 16.82
CA GLU A 960 55.62 -29.12 18.29
C GLU A 960 56.81 -28.22 18.70
N ARG A 961 56.74 -27.55 19.86
CA ARG A 961 57.88 -27.34 20.79
C ARG A 961 57.39 -27.23 22.25
N GLY A 962 57.84 -28.11 23.14
CA GLY A 962 57.90 -27.89 24.61
C GLY A 962 59.14 -27.07 24.99
N VAL A 963 59.69 -27.04 26.23
CA VAL A 963 59.68 -27.96 27.40
C VAL A 963 60.21 -27.15 28.63
N GLU A 964 59.79 -27.29 29.92
CA GLU A 964 58.63 -27.98 30.54
C GLU A 964 57.82 -26.99 31.42
N VAL A 965 57.77 -26.84 32.76
CA VAL A 965 58.12 -27.56 34.03
C VAL A 965 57.32 -26.79 35.13
N GLN A 966 56.74 -27.26 36.25
CA GLN A 966 56.50 -28.56 36.93
C GLN A 966 55.17 -28.40 37.75
N GLN A 967 54.32 -29.43 37.97
CA GLN A 967 54.07 -30.17 39.25
C GLN A 967 53.74 -29.36 40.55
N VAL A 968 52.87 -29.80 41.49
CA VAL A 968 51.85 -30.89 41.57
C VAL A 968 50.99 -30.75 42.85
N LEU A 969 49.69 -31.12 42.86
CA LEU A 969 49.04 -31.98 43.90
C LEU A 969 47.52 -32.23 43.70
N ARG A 970 47.15 -33.49 44.01
CA ARG A 970 45.88 -34.19 44.39
C ARG A 970 44.64 -33.35 44.82
N SER A 971 43.40 -33.86 44.79
CA SER A 971 42.85 -35.22 44.48
C SER A 971 41.33 -35.17 44.15
N GLY A 972 40.79 -36.22 43.51
CA GLY A 972 39.33 -36.43 43.32
C GLY A 972 38.75 -37.60 44.15
N ASN A 973 37.56 -38.10 43.74
CA ASN A 973 36.71 -39.22 44.26
C ASN A 973 35.41 -38.74 44.95
N ILE A 974 34.23 -39.40 44.92
CA ILE A 974 33.68 -40.58 44.16
C ILE A 974 32.12 -40.62 44.31
N CYS A 975 31.38 -41.34 43.43
CA CYS A 975 29.95 -41.77 43.56
C CYS A 975 28.80 -40.72 43.58
N LEU A 976 27.50 -41.06 43.37
CA LEU A 976 26.78 -42.01 42.47
C LEU A 976 25.25 -41.68 42.48
N ASN A 977 24.51 -42.14 41.45
CA ASN A 977 23.05 -42.39 41.37
C ASN A 977 21.97 -41.30 41.66
N ASP A 978 21.31 -40.87 40.57
CA ASP A 978 19.90 -41.13 40.20
C ASP A 978 18.65 -40.76 41.06
N LEU A 979 17.65 -40.29 40.28
CA LEU A 979 16.17 -40.43 40.42
C LEU A 979 15.34 -39.60 41.43
N SER A 980 14.94 -38.42 40.95
CA SER A 980 13.51 -38.01 40.78
C SER A 980 12.69 -37.35 41.93
N ALA A 981 11.72 -36.53 41.48
CA ALA A 981 10.46 -36.12 42.14
C ALA A 981 10.43 -35.02 43.25
N PHE A 982 10.19 -33.78 42.80
CA PHE A 982 9.11 -32.86 43.24
C PHE A 982 9.22 -31.90 44.46
N VAL A 983 8.87 -30.63 44.17
CA VAL A 983 8.50 -29.46 45.03
C VAL A 983 9.51 -28.92 46.07
N GLN A 984 10.09 -27.73 45.83
CA GLN A 984 9.73 -26.47 46.55
C GLN A 984 10.51 -25.22 46.03
N SER A 985 9.83 -24.07 46.11
CA SER A 985 10.25 -22.64 46.02
C SER A 985 11.67 -22.23 45.56
N PRO A 986 11.80 -21.29 44.59
CA PRO A 986 13.07 -20.62 44.30
C PRO A 986 13.33 -19.41 45.21
N HIS A 987 14.43 -19.41 45.96
CA HIS A 987 14.98 -18.19 46.55
C HIS A 987 15.72 -17.36 45.49
N LEU A 988 15.38 -16.07 45.40
CA LEU A 988 16.03 -15.13 44.47
C LEU A 988 17.45 -14.79 44.93
N SER A 989 18.45 -15.06 44.09
CA SER A 989 19.84 -14.68 44.35
C SER A 989 20.07 -13.17 44.24
N LEU A 990 20.88 -12.63 45.14
CA LEU A 990 21.14 -11.19 45.28
C LEU A 990 21.76 -10.56 44.02
N ASP A 991 22.59 -11.30 43.29
CA ASP A 991 23.36 -10.76 42.17
C ASP A 991 22.48 -10.40 40.96
N ARG A 992 21.40 -11.16 40.70
CA ARG A 992 20.45 -10.81 39.63
C ARG A 992 19.73 -9.48 39.92
N ARG A 993 19.63 -9.07 41.19
CA ARG A 993 19.09 -7.77 41.62
C ARG A 993 20.12 -6.64 41.48
N ARG A 994 21.41 -6.95 41.58
CA ARG A 994 22.52 -6.01 41.30
C ARG A 994 22.66 -5.75 39.80
N GLU A 995 22.54 -6.79 38.97
CA GLU A 995 22.54 -6.71 37.51
C GLU A 995 21.45 -5.74 37.00
N LEU A 996 20.21 -5.95 37.46
CA LEU A 996 19.07 -5.10 37.08
C LEU A 996 19.23 -3.66 37.59
N ALA A 997 19.70 -3.46 38.83
CA ALA A 997 19.93 -2.13 39.39
C ALA A 997 21.11 -1.38 38.72
N ARG A 998 22.02 -2.09 38.03
CA ARG A 998 23.03 -1.49 37.17
C ARG A 998 22.42 -1.06 35.83
N GLN A 999 21.69 -1.95 35.18
CA GLN A 999 21.02 -1.68 33.89
C GLN A 999 20.03 -0.50 34.02
N GLU A 1000 19.26 -0.43 35.10
CA GLU A 1000 18.36 0.68 35.42
C GLU A 1000 19.09 2.03 35.54
N ARG A 1001 20.30 2.05 36.11
CA ARG A 1001 21.14 3.26 36.23
C ARG A 1001 21.71 3.69 34.88
N GLU A 1002 22.17 2.74 34.07
CA GLU A 1002 22.68 3.01 32.71
C GLU A 1002 21.55 3.58 31.82
N LEU A 1003 20.34 2.99 31.88
CA LEU A 1003 19.15 3.51 31.18
C LEU A 1003 18.75 4.92 31.66
N MET A 1004 18.75 5.16 32.97
CA MET A 1004 18.43 6.46 33.56
C MET A 1004 19.50 7.54 33.32
N ALA A 1005 20.74 7.16 32.97
CA ALA A 1005 21.76 8.09 32.50
C ALA A 1005 21.51 8.49 31.03
N GLU A 1006 21.21 7.53 30.16
CA GLU A 1006 21.01 7.80 28.73
C GLU A 1006 19.70 8.57 28.47
N VAL A 1007 18.64 8.34 29.27
CA VAL A 1007 17.42 9.18 29.27
C VAL A 1007 17.72 10.65 29.64
N ARG A 1008 18.71 10.92 30.50
CA ARG A 1008 19.13 12.31 30.82
C ARG A 1008 19.86 12.95 29.65
N ARG A 1009 20.77 12.23 28.98
CA ARG A 1009 21.45 12.68 27.76
C ARG A 1009 20.47 12.98 26.62
N LEU A 1010 19.48 12.11 26.41
CA LEU A 1010 18.39 12.34 25.44
C LEU A 1010 17.58 13.59 25.75
N ARG A 1011 17.18 13.79 27.02
CA ARG A 1011 16.49 15.03 27.45
C ARG A 1011 17.34 16.29 27.22
N GLN A 1012 18.64 16.25 27.49
CA GLN A 1012 19.53 17.38 27.21
C GLN A 1012 19.66 17.67 25.70
N ARG A 1013 19.78 16.64 24.85
CA ARG A 1013 19.79 16.81 23.38
C ARG A 1013 18.47 17.38 22.84
N LEU A 1014 17.33 16.95 23.36
CA LEU A 1014 16.03 17.50 22.97
C LEU A 1014 15.87 18.97 23.40
N ILE A 1015 16.37 19.34 24.58
CA ILE A 1015 16.36 20.73 25.05
C ILE A 1015 17.28 21.62 24.20
N SER A 1016 18.44 21.14 23.74
CA SER A 1016 19.30 21.92 22.84
C SER A 1016 18.70 22.07 21.44
N GLN A 1017 18.08 21.03 20.87
CA GLN A 1017 17.34 21.13 19.60
C GLN A 1017 16.08 22.01 19.68
N ALA A 1018 15.40 22.07 20.83
CA ALA A 1018 14.29 22.99 21.04
C ALA A 1018 14.76 24.46 21.00
N LYS A 1019 15.91 24.76 21.64
CA LYS A 1019 16.51 26.10 21.64
C LYS A 1019 16.99 26.55 20.25
N SER A 1020 17.38 25.65 19.36
CA SER A 1020 17.81 26.01 18.00
C SER A 1020 16.67 26.19 16.98
N ARG A 1021 15.40 26.03 17.38
CA ARG A 1021 14.23 26.12 16.47
C ARG A 1021 13.40 27.41 16.58
N HIS A 1022 13.77 28.36 17.45
CA HIS A 1022 13.07 29.64 17.61
C HIS A 1022 14.02 30.85 17.48
N PRO A 1023 13.98 31.58 16.34
CA PRO A 1023 14.55 32.92 16.24
C PRO A 1023 13.70 33.94 17.04
N PRO A 1024 14.26 35.07 17.49
CA PRO A 1024 13.49 36.13 18.13
C PRO A 1024 12.57 36.84 17.13
N ALA A 1025 11.31 37.06 17.52
CA ALA A 1025 10.33 37.76 16.71
C ALA A 1025 10.46 39.29 16.86
N HIS A 1026 10.79 39.99 15.77
CA HIS A 1026 10.65 41.45 15.70
C HIS A 1026 9.18 41.83 15.52
N PHE A 1027 8.62 42.58 16.48
CA PHE A 1027 7.34 43.27 16.31
C PHE A 1027 7.57 44.71 15.80
N PRO A 1028 6.90 45.15 14.73
CA PRO A 1028 6.79 46.57 14.40
C PRO A 1028 5.78 47.25 15.33
N ALA A 1029 6.03 48.51 15.69
CA ALA A 1029 5.15 49.26 16.57
C ALA A 1029 3.94 49.86 15.80
N THR A 1030 2.74 49.68 16.33
CA THR A 1030 1.53 50.41 15.91
C THR A 1030 1.02 51.29 17.05
N THR A 1031 1.19 52.61 16.89
CA THR A 1031 0.68 53.64 17.80
C THR A 1031 -0.75 54.02 17.45
N TRP A 1032 -1.70 53.89 18.39
CA TRP A 1032 -3.01 54.52 18.34
C TRP A 1032 -3.49 54.94 19.73
N THR A 1033 -3.69 56.24 19.91
CA THR A 1033 -4.48 56.90 20.96
C THR A 1033 -4.84 58.31 20.46
N PRO A 1034 -6.05 58.85 20.70
CA PRO A 1034 -7.23 58.18 21.24
C PRO A 1034 -7.95 57.31 20.21
#